data_AF-A0A349D502-F1
#
_entry.id   AF-A0A349D502-F1
#
_cell.length_a   1.000
_cell.length_b   1.000
_cell.length_c   1.000
_cell.angle_alpha   90.00
_cell.angle_beta   90.00
_cell.angle_gamma   90.00
#
_symmetry.space_group_name_H-M   'P 1'
#
loop_
_entity.id
_entity.type
_entity.pdbx_description
1 polymer ?
#
loop_
_entity_poly.entity_id
_entity_poly.type
_entity_poly.pdbx_seq_one_letter_code
_entity_poly.pdbx_strand_id
1 'polypeptide(L)'
;RTPGNGNVSWTKISNNLGGTNSQTIRVVEQSPADPNIFYFARADRKLFRSDSIQGSNPNWVDLTSNLPFSSMPTDIEAHPFLDSVVYITLGSKVYKSSDLGNSWTDISANLPSLSWRTIVYDEYSSEGLYVGGTPGVYYRDSNTTNWVSFYDGLPTDVSVNELEIYYDTLQPALSKLRAGTYGRGLWSSDLYDDGTSLPIADFKASGTEACLNEYIDFSNRSAYNPNQFQWDIQPATYQLAAGHSLSDRNISVKFDSSTYYHIQLKVTNGNGTDSILKRNLIHIADSTTTSCYTTTNLGAGYGIGVQRVRISNLDHRSSGYDGTNSYHDFTCDGVAYLKPNKDYVVSVTVGSFNDENVEVYIDYNNDGDFSDADELVSNFSRGRTERLDTIRTKLNPRRNTFLRMRVLSDFSTLTGDPCKTLNYGESQDHLVYFDAPSLQISQDTNTVCAGNSMVFSATTDGRFDSLKWDFGLNAIPQSAYGVGPHTVIYPQAGLYLPTATLNGNIARSMFAYVRAFPEVSLSLDSSSSFCEGDFIELAANDSLGNSTVSFSWFKNGSNLNLSDSLVRINSLSLSDSGVYQVVTENFGCIDSSAQISVITYAQPSAQIGVNDSAQCLDVNDFQLQSLSTVSTGTLAYSWSLGDGTIDSLIGLSHQYQNAGTYFINLLVLGEGGCSDSVQISVNVHATPTATLSISDTALCELGNEFILENTSNVSGGSLTSSWNLGDGNSSGSDSLAHSYSTSGVYTIQLIVSSKNQCQDSILSHVEVYPQANAGFSVSNPNPAVYGFEPLDTNLFYYLWRFGDGDSSFLKKPMHTYQSNGSYPVQLKTNTEKNCADSSSTFVGVESVGLSALSWEGIEVFPNPSKGDFQLSGLSDSWKILSVTNNLGQEVPFEIEELSMESKKLHLNKTGIFFLHLQENNQPPVSVKLIVH
;
A
#
# COMPACT_ATOMS: atom_id res chain seq x y z
N ARG A 1 43.70 38.47 13.26
CA ARG A 1 44.26 37.85 14.49
C ARG A 1 45.59 38.53 14.78
N THR A 2 45.89 38.90 16.04
CA THR A 2 47.30 38.99 16.48
C THR A 2 47.85 37.57 16.69
N PRO A 3 49.16 37.33 16.51
CA PRO A 3 49.74 36.00 16.67
C PRO A 3 49.89 35.66 18.16
N GLY A 4 48.89 34.97 18.72
CA GLY A 4 49.10 34.17 19.92
C GLY A 4 49.91 32.91 19.56
N ASN A 5 50.75 32.42 20.49
CA ASN A 5 51.71 31.33 20.27
C ASN A 5 51.06 29.93 20.20
N GLY A 6 49.97 29.78 19.44
CA GLY A 6 49.39 28.48 19.09
C GLY A 6 50.18 27.84 17.94
N ASN A 7 51.01 26.85 18.25
CA ASN A 7 51.71 26.06 17.24
C ASN A 7 50.71 25.34 16.32
N VAL A 8 50.77 25.60 15.02
CA VAL A 8 49.96 24.88 14.02
C VAL A 8 50.52 23.48 13.83
N SER A 9 49.78 22.47 14.31
CA SER A 9 50.10 21.05 14.11
C SER A 9 49.46 20.52 12.83
N TRP A 10 50.24 19.87 11.96
CA TRP A 10 49.76 19.25 10.73
C TRP A 10 49.65 17.72 10.88
N THR A 11 48.49 17.16 10.57
CA THR A 11 48.23 15.71 10.58
C THR A 11 48.12 15.19 9.15
N LYS A 12 48.73 14.04 8.86
CA LYS A 12 48.67 13.40 7.53
C LYS A 12 47.43 12.51 7.42
N ILE A 13 46.43 12.96 6.64
CA ILE A 13 45.10 12.34 6.56
C ILE A 13 44.94 11.19 5.55
N SER A 14 45.96 10.90 4.74
CA SER A 14 45.97 9.70 3.87
C SER A 14 47.38 9.25 3.50
N ASN A 15 47.53 7.95 3.18
CA ASN A 15 48.83 7.33 2.92
C ASN A 15 49.08 6.87 1.48
N ASN A 16 48.05 6.53 0.70
CA ASN A 16 48.21 6.11 -0.71
C ASN A 16 46.92 6.25 -1.53
N LEU A 17 46.44 7.48 -1.71
CA LEU A 17 45.27 7.76 -2.54
C LEU A 17 45.50 7.29 -3.99
N GLY A 18 44.51 6.60 -4.57
CA GLY A 18 44.54 6.16 -5.96
C GLY A 18 45.64 5.19 -6.35
N GLY A 19 46.37 4.60 -5.39
CA GLY A 19 47.39 3.57 -5.62
C GLY A 19 48.85 4.07 -5.70
N THR A 20 49.09 5.36 -5.98
CA THR A 20 50.43 5.97 -5.86
C THR A 20 50.37 7.41 -5.35
N ASN A 21 51.40 7.83 -4.61
CA ASN A 21 51.66 9.22 -4.22
C ASN A 21 52.52 9.99 -5.24
N SER A 22 52.66 9.50 -6.48
CA SER A 22 53.58 10.06 -7.49
C SER A 22 52.96 11.15 -8.37
N GLN A 23 51.73 11.57 -8.10
CA GLN A 23 50.96 12.51 -8.90
C GLN A 23 50.59 13.74 -8.07
N THR A 24 50.56 14.90 -8.72
CA THR A 24 50.13 16.15 -8.07
C THR A 24 48.61 16.18 -7.94
N ILE A 25 48.13 16.58 -6.76
CA ILE A 25 46.77 17.11 -6.59
C ILE A 25 46.71 18.44 -7.37
N ARG A 26 45.56 18.73 -7.97
CA ARG A 26 45.34 19.88 -8.86
C ARG A 26 44.23 20.80 -8.39
N VAL A 27 43.17 20.21 -7.87
CA VAL A 27 42.02 20.89 -7.26
C VAL A 27 41.73 20.19 -5.95
N VAL A 28 41.38 20.94 -4.92
CA VAL A 28 40.78 20.46 -3.66
C VAL A 28 39.55 21.30 -3.39
N GLU A 29 38.50 20.71 -2.84
CA GLU A 29 37.28 21.43 -2.49
C GLU A 29 36.62 20.80 -1.25
N GLN A 30 36.05 21.61 -0.36
CA GLN A 30 35.39 21.19 0.87
C GLN A 30 33.98 21.74 0.95
N SER A 31 32.97 20.87 1.05
CA SER A 31 31.57 21.30 1.05
C SER A 31 31.26 22.23 2.23
N PRO A 32 30.70 23.43 1.99
CA PRO A 32 30.19 24.29 3.08
C PRO A 32 28.95 23.66 3.76
N ALA A 33 28.15 22.92 2.97
CA ALA A 33 26.94 22.25 3.44
C ALA A 33 27.24 21.11 4.43
N ASP A 34 28.27 20.29 4.17
CA ASP A 34 28.86 19.39 5.16
C ASP A 34 30.41 19.41 5.11
N PRO A 35 31.09 19.98 6.13
CA PRO A 35 32.54 20.06 6.17
C PRO A 35 33.24 18.72 6.47
N ASN A 36 32.52 17.59 6.54
CA ASN A 36 33.10 16.25 6.43
C ASN A 36 33.36 15.85 4.96
N ILE A 37 32.63 16.44 4.02
CA ILE A 37 32.70 16.11 2.60
C ILE A 37 33.82 16.91 1.92
N PHE A 38 34.75 16.19 1.30
CA PHE A 38 35.96 16.77 0.73
C PHE A 38 36.32 16.11 -0.60
N TYR A 39 36.34 16.89 -1.67
CA TYR A 39 36.68 16.46 -3.03
C TYR A 39 38.13 16.82 -3.37
N PHE A 40 38.78 16.05 -4.25
CA PHE A 40 39.99 16.51 -4.91
C PHE A 40 40.25 15.81 -6.26
N ALA A 41 40.88 16.53 -7.19
CA ALA A 41 41.31 16.02 -8.49
C ALA A 41 42.85 15.91 -8.59
N ARG A 42 43.34 14.94 -9.38
CA ARG A 42 44.78 14.71 -9.62
C ARG A 42 45.18 14.81 -11.08
N ALA A 43 46.46 15.11 -11.30
CA ALA A 43 47.10 15.19 -12.61
C ALA A 43 46.98 13.92 -13.49
N ASP A 44 46.77 12.74 -12.89
CA ASP A 44 46.47 11.48 -13.59
C ASP A 44 44.98 11.28 -13.92
N ARG A 45 44.20 12.38 -13.99
CA ARG A 45 42.77 12.43 -14.35
C ARG A 45 41.84 11.71 -13.38
N LYS A 46 42.28 11.55 -12.12
CA LYS A 46 41.47 10.93 -11.08
C LYS A 46 40.70 11.96 -10.26
N LEU A 47 39.47 11.61 -9.86
CA LEU A 47 38.63 12.34 -8.93
C LEU A 47 38.39 11.48 -7.69
N PHE A 48 38.46 12.08 -6.50
CA PHE A 48 38.19 11.42 -5.23
C PHE A 48 37.28 12.27 -4.35
N ARG A 49 36.60 11.59 -3.41
CA ARG A 49 35.80 12.20 -2.34
C ARG A 49 36.11 11.53 -0.99
N SER A 50 36.05 12.28 0.09
CA SER A 50 35.89 11.79 1.46
C SER A 50 34.54 12.26 1.98
N ASP A 51 33.92 11.48 2.85
CA ASP A 51 32.68 11.76 3.59
C ASP A 51 32.95 11.89 5.10
N SER A 52 34.23 11.94 5.50
CA SER A 52 34.66 11.90 6.90
C SER A 52 36.02 12.56 7.10
N ILE A 53 36.29 13.67 6.39
CA ILE A 53 37.62 14.32 6.34
C ILE A 53 38.14 14.78 7.70
N GLN A 54 37.24 15.02 8.67
CA GLN A 54 37.56 15.41 10.05
C GLN A 54 37.85 14.21 10.97
N GLY A 55 37.60 12.98 10.51
CA GLY A 55 37.84 11.75 11.25
C GLY A 55 39.33 11.42 11.41
N SER A 56 39.66 10.57 12.38
CA SER A 56 41.04 10.14 12.64
C SER A 56 41.64 9.25 11.54
N ASN A 57 40.79 8.61 10.72
CA ASN A 57 41.13 7.92 9.48
C ASN A 57 40.02 8.19 8.45
N PRO A 58 40.10 9.25 7.63
CA PRO A 58 39.07 9.55 6.65
C PRO A 58 38.87 8.43 5.63
N ASN A 59 37.61 8.16 5.28
CA ASN A 59 37.25 7.31 4.15
C ASN A 59 37.61 8.01 2.83
N TRP A 60 37.79 7.23 1.76
CA TRP A 60 38.13 7.76 0.44
C TRP A 60 37.45 6.92 -0.66
N VAL A 61 36.63 7.59 -1.47
CA VAL A 61 35.92 7.04 -2.64
C VAL A 61 36.65 7.49 -3.91
N ASP A 62 36.95 6.56 -4.81
CA ASP A 62 37.49 6.85 -6.16
C ASP A 62 36.32 7.04 -7.13
N LEU A 63 36.08 8.26 -7.59
CA LEU A 63 34.99 8.64 -8.49
C LEU A 63 35.46 8.69 -9.97
N THR A 64 36.69 8.26 -10.27
CA THR A 64 37.29 8.38 -11.60
C THR A 64 36.50 7.65 -12.68
N SER A 65 35.85 6.53 -12.35
CA SER A 65 34.97 5.77 -13.26
C SER A 65 33.67 6.47 -13.59
N ASN A 66 33.26 7.45 -12.78
CA ASN A 66 31.94 8.08 -12.82
C ASN A 66 31.98 9.40 -13.60
N LEU A 67 33.17 9.94 -13.86
CA LEU A 67 33.37 11.13 -14.70
C LEU A 67 32.76 10.95 -16.10
N PRO A 68 32.05 11.95 -16.65
CA PRO A 68 31.42 11.90 -17.99
C PRO A 68 32.32 11.44 -19.14
N PHE A 69 33.61 11.70 -19.05
CA PHE A 69 34.65 11.17 -19.94
C PHE A 69 36.03 11.25 -19.25
N SER A 70 37.02 10.52 -19.79
CA SER A 70 38.37 10.43 -19.19
C SER A 70 39.22 11.69 -19.43
N SER A 71 38.85 12.78 -18.75
CA SER A 71 39.62 14.01 -18.59
C SER A 71 39.86 14.29 -17.12
N MET A 72 40.83 15.16 -16.83
CA MET A 72 40.99 15.75 -15.50
C MET A 72 39.91 16.82 -15.31
N PRO A 73 39.16 16.84 -14.19
CA PRO A 73 38.43 18.04 -13.76
C PRO A 73 39.40 19.21 -13.64
N THR A 74 39.08 20.33 -14.28
CA THR A 74 39.90 21.55 -14.20
C THR A 74 39.66 22.30 -12.91
N ASP A 75 38.43 22.24 -12.38
CA ASP A 75 38.00 22.85 -11.12
C ASP A 75 36.75 22.14 -10.57
N ILE A 76 36.48 22.29 -9.27
CA ILE A 76 35.41 21.64 -8.50
C ILE A 76 34.83 22.66 -7.52
N GLU A 77 33.50 22.82 -7.51
CA GLU A 77 32.78 23.74 -6.60
C GLU A 77 31.64 22.97 -5.93
N ALA A 78 31.58 22.94 -4.59
CA ALA A 78 30.49 22.30 -3.85
C ALA A 78 29.33 23.27 -3.60
N HIS A 79 28.10 22.76 -3.57
CA HIS A 79 26.94 23.61 -3.30
C HIS A 79 26.93 24.07 -1.83
N PRO A 80 26.78 25.37 -1.54
CA PRO A 80 26.94 25.89 -0.18
C PRO A 80 25.85 25.42 0.80
N PHE A 81 24.69 25.01 0.28
CA PHE A 81 23.50 24.69 1.09
C PHE A 81 22.99 23.23 0.97
N LEU A 82 23.56 22.40 0.09
CA LEU A 82 23.09 21.04 -0.18
C LEU A 82 24.30 20.10 -0.28
N ASP A 83 24.43 19.17 0.67
CA ASP A 83 25.64 18.34 0.80
C ASP A 83 25.91 17.45 -0.43
N SER A 84 24.84 17.06 -1.13
CA SER A 84 24.81 16.10 -2.25
C SER A 84 25.18 16.73 -3.59
N VAL A 85 25.17 18.06 -3.70
CA VAL A 85 25.31 18.80 -4.95
C VAL A 85 26.73 19.33 -5.12
N VAL A 86 27.35 19.02 -6.26
CA VAL A 86 28.72 19.45 -6.61
C VAL A 86 28.83 19.70 -8.11
N TYR A 87 29.57 20.73 -8.49
CA TYR A 87 29.82 21.14 -9.86
C TYR A 87 31.27 20.89 -10.24
N ILE A 88 31.53 20.58 -11.52
CA ILE A 88 32.90 20.52 -12.06
C ILE A 88 33.00 21.18 -13.42
N THR A 89 34.16 21.76 -13.71
CA THR A 89 34.58 22.02 -15.09
C THR A 89 35.37 20.82 -15.61
N LEU A 90 35.01 20.32 -16.79
CA LEU A 90 35.60 19.12 -17.38
C LEU A 90 35.79 19.31 -18.89
N GLY A 91 37.03 19.58 -19.30
CA GLY A 91 37.40 19.78 -20.71
C GLY A 91 36.84 21.10 -21.26
N SER A 92 35.74 21.04 -22.00
CA SER A 92 35.06 22.21 -22.56
C SER A 92 33.61 22.36 -22.10
N LYS A 93 33.29 21.75 -20.94
CA LYS A 93 31.93 21.62 -20.40
C LYS A 93 31.90 21.82 -18.89
N VAL A 94 30.70 22.10 -18.39
CA VAL A 94 30.36 22.21 -16.97
C VAL A 94 29.35 21.12 -16.65
N TYR A 95 29.55 20.41 -15.54
CA TYR A 95 28.67 19.34 -15.09
C TYR A 95 28.20 19.57 -13.66
N LYS A 96 26.94 19.21 -13.39
CA LYS A 96 26.34 19.15 -12.04
C LYS A 96 26.11 17.69 -11.64
N SER A 97 26.53 17.33 -10.44
CA SER A 97 26.05 16.15 -9.71
C SER A 97 25.04 16.59 -8.65
N SER A 98 24.13 15.70 -8.29
CA SER A 98 23.23 15.83 -7.12
C SER A 98 23.23 14.55 -6.28
N ASP A 99 24.35 13.82 -6.33
CA ASP A 99 24.56 12.51 -5.72
C ASP A 99 26.02 12.30 -5.29
N LEU A 100 26.68 13.36 -4.78
CA LEU A 100 28.07 13.34 -4.30
C LEU A 100 29.12 12.97 -5.38
N GLY A 101 28.85 13.31 -6.63
CA GLY A 101 29.71 13.01 -7.79
C GLY A 101 29.61 11.57 -8.30
N ASN A 102 28.60 10.79 -7.89
CA ASN A 102 28.37 9.44 -8.40
C ASN A 102 27.80 9.43 -9.83
N SER A 103 27.07 10.46 -10.24
CA SER A 103 26.60 10.71 -11.60
C SER A 103 26.60 12.21 -11.93
N TRP A 104 26.52 12.55 -13.22
CA TRP A 104 26.80 13.90 -13.71
C TRP A 104 25.91 14.29 -14.88
N THR A 105 25.22 15.42 -14.74
CA THR A 105 24.41 16.07 -15.78
C THR A 105 25.19 17.18 -16.45
N ASP A 106 25.20 17.23 -17.78
CA ASP A 106 25.81 18.31 -18.57
C ASP A 106 24.95 19.57 -18.50
N ILE A 107 25.49 20.65 -17.91
CA ILE A 107 24.78 21.93 -17.75
C ILE A 107 25.30 23.02 -18.70
N SER A 108 26.11 22.65 -19.71
CA SER A 108 26.80 23.56 -20.65
C SER A 108 25.90 24.17 -21.74
N ALA A 109 24.59 24.31 -21.50
CA ALA A 109 23.63 24.73 -22.52
C ALA A 109 23.95 26.12 -23.09
N ASN A 110 24.26 26.18 -24.39
CA ASN A 110 24.71 27.38 -25.11
C ASN A 110 26.01 28.03 -24.57
N LEU A 111 26.74 27.36 -23.68
CA LEU A 111 28.11 27.72 -23.34
C LEU A 111 29.04 27.38 -24.53
N PRO A 112 29.96 28.27 -24.95
CA PRO A 112 30.87 27.97 -26.05
C PRO A 112 31.77 26.75 -25.76
N SER A 113 32.14 26.00 -26.81
CA SER A 113 33.03 24.82 -26.71
C SER A 113 34.50 25.21 -26.54
N LEU A 114 34.81 25.93 -25.46
CA LEU A 114 36.12 26.49 -25.12
C LEU A 114 36.68 25.82 -23.85
N SER A 115 37.98 25.98 -23.57
CA SER A 115 38.54 25.47 -22.31
C SER A 115 38.13 26.37 -21.15
N TRP A 116 37.25 25.85 -20.31
CA TRP A 116 36.98 26.39 -18.98
C TRP A 116 38.08 25.91 -18.03
N ARG A 117 38.39 26.70 -16.99
CA ARG A 117 39.46 26.40 -16.04
C ARG A 117 39.04 26.50 -14.58
N THR A 118 37.98 27.24 -14.32
CA THR A 118 37.54 27.60 -12.97
C THR A 118 36.03 27.80 -12.95
N ILE A 119 35.39 27.48 -11.83
CA ILE A 119 33.97 27.69 -11.55
C ILE A 119 33.79 28.17 -10.11
N VAL A 120 32.90 29.12 -9.88
CA VAL A 120 32.51 29.57 -8.53
C VAL A 120 31.00 29.79 -8.44
N TYR A 121 30.41 29.45 -7.30
CA TYR A 121 29.00 29.59 -6.96
C TYR A 121 28.74 30.94 -6.29
N ASP A 122 27.58 31.55 -6.58
CA ASP A 122 27.14 32.83 -6.06
C ASP A 122 26.06 32.66 -4.97
N GLU A 123 26.47 32.69 -3.69
CA GLU A 123 25.62 32.45 -2.51
C GLU A 123 24.40 33.37 -2.41
N TYR A 124 24.41 34.53 -3.07
CA TYR A 124 23.32 35.51 -3.03
C TYR A 124 22.36 35.40 -4.22
N SER A 125 22.50 34.35 -5.03
CA SER A 125 21.72 34.09 -6.22
C SER A 125 21.01 32.73 -6.18
N SER A 126 20.02 32.55 -7.04
CA SER A 126 19.31 31.29 -7.23
C SER A 126 20.10 30.32 -8.12
N GLU A 127 21.06 29.60 -7.55
CA GLU A 127 21.98 28.67 -8.26
C GLU A 127 22.87 29.35 -9.31
N GLY A 128 23.33 30.57 -9.03
CA GLY A 128 24.26 31.31 -9.88
C GLY A 128 25.66 30.71 -9.86
N LEU A 129 26.25 30.60 -11.04
CA LEU A 129 27.57 30.04 -11.31
C LEU A 129 28.31 30.96 -12.29
N TYR A 130 29.56 31.30 -11.99
CA TYR A 130 30.48 31.91 -12.95
C TYR A 130 31.51 30.89 -13.42
N VAL A 131 31.85 30.87 -14.70
CA VAL A 131 32.96 30.07 -15.24
C VAL A 131 33.99 30.92 -15.96
N GLY A 132 35.26 30.72 -15.63
CA GLY A 132 36.41 31.40 -16.23
C GLY A 132 37.09 30.53 -17.29
N GLY A 133 37.43 31.12 -18.44
CA GLY A 133 38.07 30.37 -19.53
C GLY A 133 38.86 31.25 -20.49
N THR A 134 38.85 30.89 -21.78
CA THR A 134 39.48 31.71 -22.84
C THR A 134 38.51 31.85 -24.03
N PRO A 135 37.93 33.04 -24.29
CA PRO A 135 38.10 34.30 -23.56
C PRO A 135 37.04 34.53 -22.47
N GLY A 136 37.43 35.25 -21.41
CA GLY A 136 36.51 35.90 -20.47
C GLY A 136 35.80 34.98 -19.46
N VAL A 137 34.67 35.49 -18.96
CA VAL A 137 33.79 34.86 -17.96
C VAL A 137 32.40 34.66 -18.57
N TYR A 138 31.70 33.62 -18.12
CA TYR A 138 30.28 33.40 -18.40
C TYR A 138 29.53 33.18 -17.09
N TYR A 139 28.29 33.64 -17.01
CA TYR A 139 27.39 33.45 -15.87
C TYR A 139 26.17 32.63 -16.29
N ARG A 140 25.59 31.87 -15.36
CA ARG A 140 24.28 31.24 -15.45
C ARG A 140 23.69 31.08 -14.05
N ASP A 141 22.37 31.14 -13.92
CA ASP A 141 21.62 30.77 -12.72
C ASP A 141 20.52 29.72 -13.03
N SER A 142 19.67 29.41 -12.05
CA SER A 142 18.51 28.51 -12.25
C SER A 142 17.38 29.13 -13.08
N ASN A 143 17.19 30.46 -13.07
CA ASN A 143 16.18 31.13 -13.89
C ASN A 143 16.60 31.21 -15.38
N THR A 144 17.91 31.26 -15.64
CA THR A 144 18.47 31.34 -17.00
C THR A 144 18.70 29.95 -17.61
N THR A 145 18.11 29.73 -18.78
CA THR A 145 18.25 28.49 -19.56
C THR A 145 19.59 28.37 -20.30
N ASN A 146 20.36 29.45 -20.37
CA ASN A 146 21.58 29.57 -21.17
C ASN A 146 22.68 30.30 -20.38
N TRP A 147 23.93 29.94 -20.61
CA TRP A 147 25.06 30.74 -20.15
C TRP A 147 25.15 32.07 -20.93
N VAL A 148 25.30 33.18 -20.21
CA VAL A 148 25.49 34.53 -20.76
C VAL A 148 26.94 34.98 -20.57
N SER A 149 27.48 35.76 -21.52
CA SER A 149 28.85 36.28 -21.39
C SER A 149 28.89 37.42 -20.38
N PHE A 150 29.82 37.35 -19.43
CA PHE A 150 29.99 38.33 -18.36
C PHE A 150 31.32 39.08 -18.53
N TYR A 151 31.24 40.41 -18.56
CA TYR A 151 32.36 41.28 -18.92
C TYR A 151 32.35 42.64 -18.19
N ASP A 152 31.64 42.76 -17.07
CA ASP A 152 31.53 44.03 -16.35
C ASP A 152 32.89 44.47 -15.77
N GLY A 153 33.49 45.49 -16.38
CA GLY A 153 34.88 45.89 -16.12
C GLY A 153 35.96 44.83 -16.45
N LEU A 154 35.59 43.60 -16.80
CA LEU A 154 36.50 42.50 -17.11
C LEU A 154 36.92 42.49 -18.59
N PRO A 155 38.19 42.15 -18.90
CA PRO A 155 38.68 42.18 -20.26
C PRO A 155 38.15 41.00 -21.11
N THR A 156 37.36 41.32 -22.13
CA THR A 156 36.67 40.38 -23.03
C THR A 156 37.57 39.50 -23.90
N ASP A 157 38.88 39.73 -23.91
CA ASP A 157 39.86 39.08 -24.80
C ASP A 157 40.93 38.25 -24.05
N VAL A 158 40.71 37.97 -22.76
CA VAL A 158 41.75 37.43 -21.85
C VAL A 158 41.46 36.01 -21.39
N SER A 159 42.53 35.25 -21.12
CA SER A 159 42.47 33.98 -20.43
C SER A 159 42.30 34.19 -18.92
N VAL A 160 41.11 33.89 -18.41
CA VAL A 160 40.87 33.71 -16.98
C VAL A 160 41.39 32.32 -16.59
N ASN A 161 42.12 32.29 -15.47
CA ASN A 161 42.67 31.06 -14.89
C ASN A 161 41.96 30.73 -13.57
N GLU A 162 41.72 31.75 -12.74
CA GLU A 162 41.07 31.64 -11.44
C GLU A 162 39.86 32.59 -11.37
N LEU A 163 38.78 32.17 -10.74
CA LEU A 163 37.72 33.03 -10.23
C LEU A 163 37.63 32.86 -8.71
N GLU A 164 37.22 33.91 -8.02
CA GLU A 164 36.94 33.91 -6.57
C GLU A 164 35.86 34.98 -6.32
N ILE A 165 34.86 34.70 -5.49
CA ILE A 165 33.91 35.75 -5.05
C ILE A 165 34.37 36.33 -3.72
N TYR A 166 34.75 37.61 -3.73
CA TYR A 166 34.87 38.36 -2.49
C TYR A 166 33.47 38.75 -2.03
N TYR A 167 32.92 38.03 -1.06
CA TYR A 167 31.66 38.38 -0.40
C TYR A 167 31.83 39.56 0.56
N ASP A 168 31.06 40.62 0.35
CA ASP A 168 30.92 41.71 1.32
C ASP A 168 29.71 41.43 2.22
N THR A 169 29.98 41.09 3.48
CA THR A 169 28.96 40.62 4.42
C THR A 169 28.26 41.73 5.20
N LEU A 170 28.59 43.01 4.92
CA LEU A 170 27.78 44.17 5.32
C LEU A 170 26.70 44.46 4.27
N GLN A 171 27.08 44.37 3.00
CA GLN A 171 26.24 44.74 1.87
C GLN A 171 26.53 43.78 0.70
N PRO A 172 25.76 42.68 0.55
CA PRO A 172 25.93 41.69 -0.51
C PRO A 172 26.16 42.23 -1.92
N ALA A 173 25.55 43.35 -2.28
CA ALA A 173 25.79 44.07 -3.54
C ALA A 173 27.26 44.49 -3.75
N LEU A 174 27.96 44.88 -2.69
CA LEU A 174 29.38 45.25 -2.73
C LEU A 174 30.29 44.03 -2.94
N SER A 175 29.77 42.80 -2.91
CA SER A 175 30.54 41.61 -3.26
C SER A 175 31.10 41.74 -4.68
N LYS A 176 32.32 41.24 -4.88
CA LYS A 176 33.07 41.43 -6.14
C LYS A 176 33.57 40.10 -6.67
N LEU A 177 33.22 39.76 -7.90
CA LEU A 177 33.90 38.70 -8.63
C LEU A 177 35.35 39.14 -8.89
N ARG A 178 36.30 38.30 -8.51
CA ARG A 178 37.74 38.46 -8.75
C ARG A 178 38.15 37.52 -9.86
N ALA A 179 38.94 38.01 -10.81
CA ALA A 179 39.43 37.20 -11.92
C ALA A 179 40.97 37.22 -11.97
N GLY A 180 41.59 36.08 -11.71
CA GLY A 180 43.02 35.84 -11.89
C GLY A 180 43.32 35.57 -13.36
N THR A 181 44.01 36.49 -14.04
CA THR A 181 44.22 36.43 -15.49
C THR A 181 45.66 36.12 -15.89
N TYR A 182 45.82 35.37 -16.99
CA TYR A 182 47.13 35.16 -17.59
C TYR A 182 47.63 36.46 -18.25
N GLY A 183 48.71 37.04 -17.71
CA GLY A 183 49.41 38.18 -18.29
C GLY A 183 48.78 39.57 -18.08
N ARG A 184 47.59 39.68 -17.46
CA ARG A 184 46.99 40.98 -17.07
C ARG A 184 46.69 41.12 -15.58
N GLY A 185 47.15 40.20 -14.73
CA GLY A 185 47.04 40.32 -13.27
C GLY A 185 45.64 40.01 -12.71
N LEU A 186 45.31 40.65 -11.59
CA LEU A 186 44.03 40.47 -10.89
C LEU A 186 43.02 41.55 -11.32
N TRP A 187 41.83 41.12 -11.76
CA TRP A 187 40.71 41.99 -12.10
C TRP A 187 39.58 41.87 -11.08
N SER A 188 38.66 42.84 -11.10
CA SER A 188 37.52 42.92 -10.19
C SER A 188 36.31 43.47 -10.93
N SER A 189 35.16 42.84 -10.70
CA SER A 189 33.84 43.21 -11.20
C SER A 189 32.88 43.38 -10.02
N ASP A 190 31.70 43.97 -10.23
CA ASP A 190 30.54 43.68 -9.39
C ASP A 190 30.08 42.22 -9.64
N LEU A 191 29.14 41.69 -8.85
CA LEU A 191 28.43 40.46 -9.23
C LEU A 191 27.41 40.72 -10.35
N TYR A 192 26.90 39.65 -10.96
CA TYR A 192 25.89 39.73 -12.02
C TYR A 192 24.61 40.39 -11.50
N ASP A 193 24.15 41.41 -12.21
CA ASP A 193 22.87 42.08 -12.03
C ASP A 193 22.17 42.13 -13.39
N ASP A 194 20.84 41.98 -13.41
CA ASP A 194 20.06 42.03 -14.66
C ASP A 194 19.83 43.47 -15.18
N GLY A 195 20.34 44.46 -14.45
CA GLY A 195 20.20 45.88 -14.73
C GLY A 195 19.01 46.54 -14.02
N THR A 196 18.28 45.84 -13.15
CA THR A 196 17.13 46.41 -12.41
C THR A 196 17.48 47.01 -11.04
N SER A 197 18.66 46.72 -10.49
CA SER A 197 19.02 47.13 -9.13
C SER A 197 19.27 48.63 -8.95
N LEU A 198 18.84 49.17 -7.81
CA LEU A 198 19.26 50.48 -7.30
C LEU A 198 20.74 50.42 -6.88
N PRO A 199 21.55 51.49 -7.07
CA PRO A 199 22.95 51.47 -6.69
C PRO A 199 23.06 51.51 -5.16
N ILE A 200 24.09 50.89 -4.60
CA ILE A 200 24.36 50.94 -3.15
C ILE A 200 25.72 51.60 -2.90
N ALA A 201 25.75 52.61 -2.03
CA ALA A 201 26.88 53.50 -1.83
C ALA A 201 27.93 52.95 -0.85
N ASP A 202 29.19 52.82 -1.29
CA ASP A 202 30.36 52.63 -0.42
C ASP A 202 31.65 53.25 -0.97
N PHE A 203 32.60 53.52 -0.08
CA PHE A 203 33.95 53.94 -0.42
C PHE A 203 34.99 53.54 0.64
N LYS A 204 36.26 53.48 0.20
CA LYS A 204 37.44 53.42 1.07
C LYS A 204 38.22 54.73 1.05
N ALA A 205 39.04 54.96 2.07
CA ALA A 205 40.14 55.93 2.07
C ALA A 205 41.50 55.19 1.94
N SER A 206 42.59 55.89 1.60
CA SER A 206 43.95 55.34 1.62
C SER A 206 44.49 55.16 3.05
N GLY A 207 44.08 56.05 3.96
CA GLY A 207 44.30 55.98 5.40
C GLY A 207 43.16 56.68 6.14
N THR A 208 43.04 56.43 7.45
CA THR A 208 42.12 57.13 8.36
C THR A 208 42.83 58.17 9.23
N GLU A 209 44.15 58.29 9.09
CA GLU A 209 45.04 59.17 9.84
C GLU A 209 46.05 59.77 8.86
N ALA A 210 46.31 61.06 8.95
CA ALA A 210 47.35 61.77 8.20
C ALA A 210 47.75 63.08 8.93
N CYS A 211 48.86 63.69 8.54
CA CYS A 211 49.28 64.99 9.06
C CYS A 211 48.71 66.17 8.24
N LEU A 212 48.69 67.35 8.86
CA LEU A 212 48.19 68.59 8.24
C LEU A 212 48.90 68.89 6.90
N ASN A 213 48.13 69.15 5.84
CA ASN A 213 48.58 69.28 4.45
C ASN A 213 49.02 67.99 3.70
N GLU A 214 48.79 66.80 4.25
CA GLU A 214 48.91 65.54 3.48
C GLU A 214 47.63 65.19 2.71
N TYR A 215 47.77 64.36 1.67
CA TYR A 215 46.66 63.90 0.82
C TYR A 215 46.16 62.51 1.23
N ILE A 216 44.84 62.34 1.27
CA ILE A 216 44.16 61.05 1.41
C ILE A 216 43.32 60.78 0.17
N ASP A 217 43.50 59.59 -0.42
CA ASP A 217 42.77 59.15 -1.60
C ASP A 217 41.49 58.41 -1.20
N PHE A 218 40.34 58.90 -1.64
CA PHE A 218 39.07 58.21 -1.53
C PHE A 218 38.75 57.48 -2.83
N SER A 219 38.39 56.20 -2.73
CA SER A 219 37.97 55.41 -3.89
C SER A 219 36.58 54.82 -3.70
N ASN A 220 35.72 55.01 -4.69
CA ASN A 220 34.40 54.39 -4.73
C ASN A 220 34.50 52.85 -4.69
N ARG A 221 33.63 52.23 -3.89
CA ARG A 221 33.36 50.79 -3.83
C ARG A 221 31.92 50.41 -4.18
N SER A 222 31.02 51.40 -4.21
CA SER A 222 29.60 51.30 -4.54
C SER A 222 29.27 50.33 -5.68
N ALA A 223 28.14 49.65 -5.55
CA ALA A 223 27.71 48.54 -6.41
C ALA A 223 26.52 48.89 -7.33
N TYR A 224 26.26 47.96 -8.26
CA TYR A 224 25.28 48.06 -9.36
C TYR A 224 25.59 49.21 -10.31
N ASN A 225 26.87 49.29 -10.67
CA ASN A 225 27.43 50.17 -11.71
C ASN A 225 26.89 51.61 -11.74
N PRO A 226 27.06 52.38 -10.65
CA PRO A 226 26.77 53.81 -10.66
C PRO A 226 27.66 54.54 -11.67
N ASN A 227 27.06 55.50 -12.37
CA ASN A 227 27.69 56.31 -13.41
C ASN A 227 27.77 57.80 -13.06
N GLN A 228 27.21 58.22 -11.92
CA GLN A 228 27.33 59.55 -11.34
C GLN A 228 27.70 59.45 -9.86
N PHE A 229 28.56 60.36 -9.39
CA PHE A 229 29.12 60.39 -8.04
C PHE A 229 29.01 61.82 -7.48
N GLN A 230 28.82 61.94 -6.16
CA GLN A 230 28.84 63.22 -5.45
C GLN A 230 29.41 63.02 -4.05
N TRP A 231 30.52 63.69 -3.74
CA TRP A 231 31.15 63.69 -2.41
C TRP A 231 30.74 64.93 -1.60
N ASP A 232 30.56 64.76 -0.29
CA ASP A 232 30.49 65.85 0.69
C ASP A 232 31.45 65.55 1.87
N ILE A 233 32.08 66.60 2.38
CA ILE A 233 33.21 66.53 3.34
C ILE A 233 33.03 67.64 4.37
N GLN A 234 32.93 67.26 5.64
CA GLN A 234 32.61 68.17 6.75
C GLN A 234 33.60 67.96 7.92
N PRO A 235 34.22 69.01 8.48
CA PRO A 235 34.11 70.42 8.10
C PRO A 235 34.70 70.74 6.72
N ALA A 236 34.28 71.87 6.14
CA ALA A 236 34.67 72.32 4.80
C ALA A 236 36.05 73.01 4.77
N THR A 237 37.05 72.40 5.43
CA THR A 237 38.43 72.91 5.60
C THR A 237 39.43 71.98 4.91
N TYR A 238 39.35 71.92 3.58
CA TYR A 238 40.14 71.02 2.74
C TYR A 238 40.39 71.60 1.35
N GLN A 239 41.34 71.00 0.62
CA GLN A 239 41.67 71.28 -0.78
C GLN A 239 41.70 69.98 -1.58
N LEU A 240 41.10 69.96 -2.77
CA LEU A 240 41.22 68.84 -3.70
C LEU A 240 42.57 68.85 -4.41
N ALA A 241 43.08 67.66 -4.74
CA ALA A 241 44.26 67.53 -5.59
C ALA A 241 44.01 68.12 -6.99
N ALA A 242 45.08 68.63 -7.62
CA ALA A 242 44.99 69.32 -8.90
C ALA A 242 44.38 68.43 -9.99
N GLY A 243 43.20 68.83 -10.50
CA GLY A 243 42.46 68.10 -11.53
C GLY A 243 41.27 67.28 -11.03
N HIS A 244 41.08 67.14 -9.71
CA HIS A 244 39.92 66.45 -9.14
C HIS A 244 38.72 67.38 -8.87
N SER A 245 37.52 66.79 -8.87
CA SER A 245 36.23 67.39 -8.54
C SER A 245 35.43 66.50 -7.59
N LEU A 246 34.52 67.09 -6.80
CA LEU A 246 33.56 66.34 -5.96
C LEU A 246 32.56 65.48 -6.76
N SER A 247 32.62 65.52 -8.10
CA SER A 247 31.85 64.67 -9.02
C SER A 247 32.55 63.37 -9.42
N ASP A 248 33.81 63.18 -9.05
CA ASP A 248 34.64 62.11 -9.62
C ASP A 248 34.45 60.78 -8.90
N ARG A 249 34.63 59.66 -9.62
CA ARG A 249 34.53 58.30 -9.04
C ARG A 249 35.53 58.08 -7.89
N ASN A 250 36.70 58.72 -7.97
CA ASN A 250 37.73 58.72 -6.93
C ASN A 250 38.26 60.16 -6.76
N ILE A 251 38.48 60.61 -5.53
CA ILE A 251 39.02 61.94 -5.24
C ILE A 251 40.25 61.84 -4.34
N SER A 252 41.18 62.79 -4.45
CA SER A 252 42.29 62.94 -3.51
C SER A 252 42.15 64.28 -2.79
N VAL A 253 42.20 64.25 -1.46
CA VAL A 253 41.83 65.38 -0.59
C VAL A 253 42.95 65.67 0.39
N LYS A 254 43.39 66.92 0.43
CA LYS A 254 44.29 67.47 1.43
C LYS A 254 43.50 68.23 2.48
N PHE A 255 43.82 68.05 3.76
CA PHE A 255 43.06 68.67 4.84
C PHE A 255 43.83 69.82 5.53
N ASP A 256 43.10 70.89 5.84
CA ASP A 256 43.65 72.19 6.27
C ASP A 256 43.35 72.51 7.74
N SER A 257 42.87 71.55 8.53
CA SER A 257 42.67 71.70 9.97
C SER A 257 42.79 70.37 10.70
N SER A 258 43.50 70.36 11.84
CA SER A 258 43.67 69.20 12.71
C SER A 258 42.39 68.90 13.49
N THR A 259 41.59 67.98 12.98
CA THR A 259 40.29 67.58 13.54
C THR A 259 39.83 66.25 12.93
N TYR A 260 38.62 65.83 13.27
CA TYR A 260 37.95 64.70 12.63
C TYR A 260 37.04 65.17 11.49
N TYR A 261 37.09 64.50 10.33
CA TYR A 261 36.21 64.77 9.19
C TYR A 261 35.17 63.66 9.01
N HIS A 262 33.93 64.06 8.76
CA HIS A 262 32.87 63.21 8.25
C HIS A 262 32.91 63.25 6.71
N ILE A 263 32.77 62.09 6.06
CA ILE A 263 32.82 61.95 4.60
C ILE A 263 31.53 61.26 4.14
N GLN A 264 30.80 61.88 3.22
CA GLN A 264 29.63 61.29 2.56
C GLN A 264 29.92 61.07 1.08
N LEU A 265 29.49 59.91 0.56
CA LEU A 265 29.39 59.63 -0.87
C LEU A 265 27.93 59.36 -1.23
N LYS A 266 27.48 59.95 -2.32
CA LYS A 266 26.20 59.69 -2.98
C LYS A 266 26.46 59.22 -4.41
N VAL A 267 25.71 58.22 -4.86
CA VAL A 267 25.90 57.59 -6.18
C VAL A 267 24.56 57.40 -6.90
N THR A 268 24.58 57.33 -8.23
CA THR A 268 23.38 57.17 -9.06
C THR A 268 23.66 56.29 -10.28
N ASN A 269 22.69 55.43 -10.64
CA ASN A 269 22.66 54.63 -11.87
C ASN A 269 21.34 54.91 -12.64
N GLY A 270 20.97 54.07 -13.62
CA GLY A 270 19.72 54.26 -14.39
C GLY A 270 18.42 54.09 -13.60
N ASN A 271 18.46 53.38 -12.47
CA ASN A 271 17.29 53.00 -11.66
C ASN A 271 17.06 53.94 -10.48
N GLY A 272 18.11 54.57 -9.95
CA GLY A 272 17.99 55.53 -8.85
C GLY A 272 19.31 55.88 -8.16
N THR A 273 19.21 56.24 -6.88
CA THR A 273 20.25 56.94 -6.10
C THR A 273 20.33 56.43 -4.66
N ASP A 274 21.53 56.31 -4.12
CA ASP A 274 21.80 56.01 -2.69
C ASP A 274 22.95 56.89 -2.13
N SER A 275 23.12 56.95 -0.81
CA SER A 275 24.24 57.63 -0.16
C SER A 275 24.65 57.09 1.21
N ILE A 276 25.96 57.05 1.47
CA ILE A 276 26.57 56.59 2.72
C ILE A 276 27.37 57.71 3.39
N LEU A 277 27.19 57.91 4.70
CA LEU A 277 27.92 58.89 5.52
C LEU A 277 28.77 58.18 6.58
N LYS A 278 30.09 58.31 6.48
CA LYS A 278 31.06 57.81 7.47
C LYS A 278 31.53 58.97 8.34
N ARG A 279 31.09 58.99 9.61
CA ARG A 279 31.39 60.07 10.57
C ARG A 279 32.75 59.84 11.24
N ASN A 280 33.51 60.92 11.45
CA ASN A 280 34.82 60.88 12.14
C ASN A 280 35.80 59.88 11.47
N LEU A 281 35.69 59.72 10.14
CA LEU A 281 36.43 58.70 9.39
C LEU A 281 37.91 59.05 9.25
N ILE A 282 38.20 60.33 9.01
CA ILE A 282 39.56 60.84 8.90
C ILE A 282 39.91 61.61 10.16
N HIS A 283 41.05 61.29 10.75
CA HIS A 283 41.78 62.10 11.72
C HIS A 283 42.91 62.84 11.00
N ILE A 284 43.07 64.13 11.29
CA ILE A 284 44.22 64.94 10.86
C ILE A 284 44.94 65.46 12.10
N ALA A 285 46.25 65.22 12.18
CA ALA A 285 47.12 65.70 13.25
C ALA A 285 47.82 67.03 12.91
N ASP A 286 48.09 67.84 13.93
CA ASP A 286 48.95 69.02 13.85
C ASP A 286 50.29 68.76 14.56
N SER A 287 51.40 68.94 13.86
CA SER A 287 52.74 68.85 14.45
C SER A 287 53.21 70.17 15.08
N THR A 288 52.55 71.30 14.81
CA THR A 288 53.11 72.65 15.08
C THR A 288 53.14 73.06 16.56
N THR A 289 52.44 72.37 17.46
CA THR A 289 52.38 72.72 18.89
C THR A 289 53.45 71.99 19.70
N THR A 290 54.71 72.43 19.56
CA THR A 290 55.81 72.09 20.48
C THR A 290 56.20 73.33 21.28
N SER A 291 56.16 73.26 22.61
CA SER A 291 56.55 74.35 23.53
C SER A 291 58.02 74.72 23.42
N CYS A 292 58.88 73.73 23.19
CA CYS A 292 60.32 73.90 23.19
C CYS A 292 61.05 72.83 22.36
N TYR A 293 62.12 73.25 21.69
CA TYR A 293 63.05 72.39 20.96
C TYR A 293 64.31 72.17 21.81
N THR A 294 64.74 70.92 21.98
CA THR A 294 66.04 70.63 22.60
C THR A 294 67.17 70.94 21.63
N THR A 295 68.19 71.64 22.12
CA THR A 295 69.47 71.85 21.42
C THR A 295 70.54 70.93 21.98
N THR A 296 71.57 70.57 21.20
CA THR A 296 72.70 69.75 21.68
C THR A 296 74.03 70.46 21.48
N ASN A 297 74.82 70.57 22.56
CA ASN A 297 76.05 71.36 22.61
C ASN A 297 77.23 70.76 21.82
N LEU A 298 77.35 69.43 21.77
CA LEU A 298 78.55 68.74 21.26
C LEU A 298 78.13 67.71 20.19
N GLY A 299 78.91 67.66 19.11
CA GLY A 299 78.42 67.22 17.80
C GLY A 299 78.38 65.71 17.52
N ALA A 300 78.14 65.42 16.24
CA ALA A 300 77.93 64.10 15.64
C ALA A 300 78.87 62.97 16.06
N GLY A 301 78.33 61.74 16.06
CA GLY A 301 79.11 60.55 15.67
C GLY A 301 79.53 59.58 16.77
N TYR A 302 79.09 59.76 18.02
CA TYR A 302 79.43 58.82 19.12
C TYR A 302 78.48 57.61 19.27
N GLY A 303 77.50 57.46 18.37
CA GLY A 303 76.51 56.38 18.45
C GLY A 303 75.68 56.47 19.74
N ILE A 304 75.11 57.65 19.95
CA ILE A 304 74.30 58.10 21.10
C ILE A 304 72.91 58.50 20.54
N GLY A 305 71.87 58.56 21.36
CA GLY A 305 70.52 58.95 20.96
C GLY A 305 69.53 57.78 20.83
N VAL A 306 68.25 58.09 20.62
CA VAL A 306 67.13 57.16 20.72
C VAL A 306 66.92 56.44 19.39
N GLN A 307 67.45 55.23 19.25
CA GLN A 307 67.35 54.45 18.01
C GLN A 307 65.99 53.76 17.81
N ARG A 308 65.22 53.56 18.90
CA ARG A 308 63.89 52.94 18.84
C ARG A 308 63.04 53.29 20.07
N VAL A 309 61.75 53.60 19.84
CA VAL A 309 60.73 53.79 20.89
C VAL A 309 59.61 52.78 20.68
N ARG A 310 59.28 52.02 21.73
CA ARG A 310 58.18 51.06 21.75
C ARG A 310 57.31 51.26 22.98
N ILE A 311 56.01 51.44 22.77
CA ILE A 311 55.00 51.45 23.86
C ILE A 311 53.63 51.10 23.29
N SER A 312 52.91 50.19 23.96
CA SER A 312 51.61 49.68 23.48
C SER A 312 51.71 49.08 22.06
N ASN A 313 51.17 49.75 21.04
CA ASN A 313 51.24 49.39 19.63
C ASN A 313 52.29 50.17 18.82
N LEU A 314 52.91 51.22 19.40
CA LEU A 314 53.94 52.01 18.74
C LEU A 314 55.26 51.23 18.73
N ASP A 315 55.96 51.22 17.59
CA ASP A 315 57.28 50.61 17.39
C ASP A 315 58.10 51.45 16.39
N HIS A 316 58.40 52.69 16.78
CA HIS A 316 59.14 53.64 15.95
C HIS A 316 60.65 53.36 15.97
N ARG A 317 61.33 53.54 14.83
CA ARG A 317 62.78 53.35 14.65
C ARG A 317 63.38 54.54 13.93
N SER A 318 64.48 55.09 14.45
CA SER A 318 65.25 56.14 13.80
C SER A 318 66.73 55.74 13.70
N SER A 319 67.57 56.62 13.16
CA SER A 319 69.03 56.46 13.14
C SER A 319 69.70 56.69 14.51
N GLY A 320 68.99 57.28 15.48
CA GLY A 320 69.62 58.03 16.57
C GLY A 320 70.36 59.27 16.06
N TYR A 321 71.17 59.88 16.94
CA TYR A 321 71.66 61.24 16.77
C TYR A 321 72.77 61.31 15.70
N ASP A 322 72.40 61.80 14.51
CA ASP A 322 73.33 62.02 13.40
C ASP A 322 74.22 63.26 13.60
N GLY A 323 73.89 64.09 14.59
CA GLY A 323 74.61 65.33 14.93
C GLY A 323 74.27 66.55 14.08
N THR A 324 73.18 66.50 13.31
CA THR A 324 72.62 67.65 12.60
C THR A 324 71.41 68.22 13.33
N ASN A 325 70.46 67.36 13.73
CA ASN A 325 69.27 67.72 14.49
C ASN A 325 69.28 67.06 15.88
N SER A 326 68.97 67.85 16.90
CA SER A 326 68.91 67.43 18.32
C SER A 326 67.47 67.25 18.83
N TYR A 327 66.51 67.41 17.93
CA TYR A 327 65.08 67.24 18.13
C TYR A 327 64.50 66.64 16.85
N HIS A 328 63.67 65.62 16.99
CA HIS A 328 62.89 65.05 15.91
C HIS A 328 61.41 65.00 16.30
N ASP A 329 60.54 65.46 15.41
CA ASP A 329 59.09 65.30 15.57
C ASP A 329 58.64 64.10 14.72
N PHE A 330 58.24 63.02 15.40
CA PHE A 330 57.70 61.79 14.82
C PHE A 330 56.20 61.65 15.13
N THR A 331 55.50 62.75 15.45
CA THR A 331 54.04 62.73 15.70
C THR A 331 53.22 62.25 14.50
N CYS A 332 53.74 62.39 13.28
CA CYS A 332 53.12 61.85 12.06
C CYS A 332 53.40 60.35 11.83
N ASP A 333 54.47 59.79 12.42
CA ASP A 333 54.97 58.45 12.10
C ASP A 333 54.35 57.32 12.97
N GLY A 334 53.51 57.68 13.95
CA GLY A 334 52.66 56.72 14.64
C GLY A 334 52.07 57.20 15.97
N VAL A 335 50.94 56.60 16.35
CA VAL A 335 50.24 56.87 17.62
C VAL A 335 50.38 55.68 18.58
N ALA A 336 50.81 55.96 19.82
CA ALA A 336 50.74 55.02 20.94
C ALA A 336 49.35 55.09 21.61
N TYR A 337 48.55 54.04 21.44
CA TYR A 337 47.21 53.94 22.00
C TYR A 337 47.26 53.42 23.45
N LEU A 338 46.93 54.30 24.39
CA LEU A 338 47.00 54.09 25.83
C LEU A 338 45.62 54.12 26.49
N LYS A 339 45.54 53.62 27.72
CA LYS A 339 44.34 53.63 28.57
C LYS A 339 44.67 54.24 29.94
N PRO A 340 43.77 55.05 30.53
CA PRO A 340 44.01 55.69 31.83
C PRO A 340 44.19 54.68 32.97
N ASN A 341 44.98 55.03 33.99
CA ASN A 341 45.24 54.20 35.18
C ASN A 341 45.68 52.76 34.87
N LYS A 342 46.50 52.57 33.83
CA LYS A 342 46.97 51.26 33.38
C LYS A 342 48.48 51.25 33.21
N ASP A 343 49.08 50.11 33.53
CA ASP A 343 50.52 49.89 33.42
C ASP A 343 50.88 49.51 31.98
N TYR A 344 51.92 50.15 31.43
CA TYR A 344 52.47 49.90 30.11
C TYR A 344 53.98 49.77 30.18
N VAL A 345 54.54 48.74 29.51
CA VAL A 345 55.99 48.66 29.32
C VAL A 345 56.38 49.64 28.22
N VAL A 346 57.25 50.58 28.56
CA VAL A 346 57.95 51.44 27.61
C VAL A 346 59.35 50.86 27.37
N SER A 347 59.70 50.71 26.10
CA SER A 347 61.00 50.22 25.64
C SER A 347 61.68 51.33 24.85
N VAL A 348 62.79 51.84 25.37
CA VAL A 348 63.64 52.80 24.68
C VAL A 348 64.97 52.13 24.38
N THR A 349 65.33 52.06 23.10
CA THR A 349 66.62 51.57 22.65
C THR A 349 67.51 52.75 22.33
N VAL A 350 68.60 52.90 23.08
CA VAL A 350 69.62 53.94 22.88
C VAL A 350 70.87 53.36 22.22
N GLY A 351 71.95 54.14 22.12
CA GLY A 351 73.22 53.73 21.57
C GLY A 351 73.80 52.44 22.17
N SER A 352 74.58 51.71 21.37
CA SER A 352 75.27 50.48 21.81
C SER A 352 76.65 50.71 22.43
N PHE A 353 77.24 51.89 22.23
CA PHE A 353 78.63 52.18 22.59
C PHE A 353 78.78 52.87 23.95
N ASN A 354 77.84 53.74 24.30
CA ASN A 354 77.89 54.62 25.46
C ASN A 354 76.69 54.41 26.38
N ASP A 355 76.85 54.66 27.68
CA ASP A 355 75.74 54.61 28.64
C ASP A 355 75.07 55.99 28.75
N GLU A 356 73.77 56.03 28.49
CA GLU A 356 72.96 57.24 28.38
C GLU A 356 71.89 57.27 29.47
N ASN A 357 71.38 58.46 29.79
CA ASN A 357 70.19 58.65 30.63
C ASN A 357 68.99 58.85 29.68
N VAL A 358 67.80 58.39 30.06
CA VAL A 358 66.56 58.63 29.29
C VAL A 358 65.48 59.09 30.25
N GLU A 359 64.75 60.12 29.85
CA GLU A 359 63.51 60.54 30.49
C GLU A 359 62.38 60.48 29.45
N VAL A 360 61.18 60.06 29.87
CA VAL A 360 59.98 60.02 29.03
C VAL A 360 58.91 60.86 29.67
N TYR A 361 58.33 61.77 28.90
CA TYR A 361 57.29 62.71 29.30
C TYR A 361 56.02 62.46 28.50
N ILE A 362 54.85 62.69 29.10
CA ILE A 362 53.55 62.75 28.43
C ILE A 362 52.88 64.06 28.85
N ASP A 363 52.62 64.95 27.89
CA ASP A 363 51.74 66.11 28.06
C ASP A 363 50.34 65.55 28.34
N TYR A 364 49.90 65.66 29.59
CA TYR A 364 48.65 65.06 30.04
C TYR A 364 47.46 66.01 29.99
N ASN A 365 47.73 67.31 29.91
CA ASN A 365 46.74 68.38 30.04
C ASN A 365 46.43 69.07 28.68
N ASN A 366 47.30 68.90 27.69
CA ASN A 366 47.36 69.50 26.35
C ASN A 366 47.31 71.04 26.33
N ASP A 367 48.15 71.68 27.14
CA ASP A 367 48.57 73.08 26.99
C ASP A 367 49.80 73.22 26.06
N GLY A 368 50.53 72.12 25.83
CA GLY A 368 51.64 72.01 24.89
C GLY A 368 53.03 72.03 25.54
N ASP A 369 53.13 72.20 26.87
CA ASP A 369 54.38 71.96 27.60
C ASP A 369 54.43 70.58 28.28
N PHE A 370 55.36 70.40 29.21
CA PHE A 370 55.73 69.12 29.82
C PHE A 370 56.18 69.32 31.29
N SER A 371 55.78 70.43 31.91
CA SER A 371 56.26 70.90 33.22
C SER A 371 55.36 70.52 34.39
N ASP A 372 54.21 69.90 34.13
CA ASP A 372 53.26 69.49 35.17
C ASP A 372 53.82 68.28 35.96
N ALA A 373 53.55 68.24 37.26
CA ALA A 373 54.30 67.38 38.20
C ALA A 373 54.08 65.85 38.06
N ASP A 374 53.19 65.41 37.17
CA ASP A 374 52.94 64.00 36.84
C ASP A 374 53.16 63.66 35.35
N GLU A 375 53.84 64.53 34.60
CA GLU A 375 54.11 64.36 33.16
C GLU A 375 55.41 63.61 32.86
N LEU A 376 56.42 63.71 33.73
CA LEU A 376 57.60 62.82 33.71
C LEU A 376 57.18 61.40 34.12
N VAL A 377 56.87 60.56 33.13
CA VAL A 377 56.33 59.20 33.34
C VAL A 377 57.41 58.12 33.53
N SER A 378 58.64 58.33 33.07
CA SER A 378 59.77 57.42 33.29
C SER A 378 61.11 58.17 33.36
N ASN A 379 62.02 57.68 34.22
CA ASN A 379 63.42 58.12 34.28
C ASN A 379 64.33 56.88 34.39
N PHE A 380 64.92 56.47 33.27
CA PHE A 380 65.68 55.23 33.17
C PHE A 380 67.08 55.35 33.77
N SER A 381 67.44 54.40 34.64
CA SER A 381 68.79 54.28 35.20
C SER A 381 69.85 54.11 34.10
N ARG A 382 70.94 54.89 34.21
CA ARG A 382 71.96 55.07 33.16
C ARG A 382 72.51 53.74 32.61
N GLY A 383 72.55 53.62 31.28
CA GLY A 383 72.88 52.38 30.58
C GLY A 383 72.70 52.51 29.06
N ARG A 384 72.96 51.42 28.32
CA ARG A 384 73.02 51.37 26.85
C ARG A 384 72.03 50.37 26.24
N THR A 385 71.87 50.40 24.92
CA THR A 385 70.97 49.50 24.13
C THR A 385 69.50 49.54 24.59
N GLU A 386 68.76 48.42 24.52
CA GLU A 386 67.34 48.37 24.91
C GLU A 386 67.18 48.40 26.43
N ARG A 387 66.39 49.36 26.90
CA ARG A 387 65.94 49.43 28.29
C ARG A 387 64.42 49.39 28.37
N LEU A 388 63.92 48.74 29.42
CA LEU A 388 62.51 48.57 29.72
C LEU A 388 62.18 49.26 31.05
N ASP A 389 61.07 49.98 31.09
CA ASP A 389 60.44 50.47 32.31
C ASP A 389 58.91 50.27 32.23
N THR A 390 58.21 50.29 33.37
CA THR A 390 56.76 50.10 33.44
C THR A 390 56.10 51.37 33.95
N ILE A 391 55.60 52.21 33.04
CA ILE A 391 54.89 53.43 33.40
C ILE A 391 53.45 53.11 33.77
N ARG A 392 52.93 53.74 34.83
CA ARG A 392 51.50 53.76 35.12
C ARG A 392 50.91 55.07 34.64
N THR A 393 49.93 54.98 33.75
CA THR A 393 49.31 56.17 33.15
C THR A 393 48.40 56.92 34.12
N LYS A 394 48.27 58.25 33.95
CA LYS A 394 47.40 59.14 34.74
C LYS A 394 45.96 58.60 34.77
N LEU A 395 45.24 58.84 35.88
CA LEU A 395 43.84 58.41 36.04
C LEU A 395 42.87 59.23 35.18
N ASN A 396 43.13 60.53 35.09
CA ASN A 396 42.33 61.50 34.35
C ASN A 396 43.21 62.31 33.38
N PRO A 397 43.77 61.68 32.32
CA PRO A 397 44.39 62.39 31.22
C PRO A 397 43.30 63.12 30.41
N ARG A 398 43.68 64.16 29.67
CA ARG A 398 42.77 64.76 28.67
C ARG A 398 42.45 63.71 27.59
N ARG A 399 41.17 63.52 27.30
CA ARG A 399 40.65 62.46 26.41
C ARG A 399 40.06 63.05 25.14
N ASN A 400 39.98 62.25 24.07
CA ASN A 400 39.56 62.69 22.73
C ASN A 400 40.39 63.88 22.23
N THR A 401 41.68 63.89 22.58
CA THR A 401 42.71 64.80 22.10
C THR A 401 43.97 63.94 21.93
N PHE A 402 44.71 64.12 20.84
CA PHE A 402 46.01 63.48 20.68
C PHE A 402 47.01 64.27 21.51
N LEU A 403 47.64 63.58 22.45
CA LEU A 403 48.57 64.15 23.41
C LEU A 403 50.01 63.88 22.94
N ARG A 404 50.96 64.71 23.38
CA ARG A 404 52.37 64.58 23.00
C ARG A 404 53.13 63.71 24.01
N MET A 405 53.99 62.82 23.54
CA MET A 405 54.95 62.06 24.35
C MET A 405 56.37 62.40 23.89
N ARG A 406 57.21 62.92 24.79
CA ARG A 406 58.62 63.19 24.49
C ARG A 406 59.52 62.13 25.11
N VAL A 407 60.45 61.61 24.32
CA VAL A 407 61.56 60.75 24.79
C VAL A 407 62.85 61.54 24.63
N LEU A 408 63.53 61.87 25.73
CA LEU A 408 64.87 62.47 25.71
C LEU A 408 65.93 61.41 26.01
N SER A 409 67.10 61.53 25.38
CA SER A 409 68.30 60.83 25.86
C SER A 409 69.53 61.73 25.81
N ASP A 410 70.41 61.63 26.82
CA ASP A 410 71.72 62.28 26.84
C ASP A 410 72.74 61.43 27.60
N PHE A 411 73.99 61.45 27.17
CA PHE A 411 75.14 60.94 27.92
C PHE A 411 75.26 61.60 29.30
N SER A 412 74.90 62.89 29.40
CA SER A 412 74.88 63.65 30.64
C SER A 412 73.59 63.45 31.43
N THR A 413 73.63 63.73 32.74
CA THR A 413 72.49 63.56 33.64
C THR A 413 71.31 64.44 33.22
N LEU A 414 70.18 63.81 32.94
CA LEU A 414 68.88 64.48 32.78
C LEU A 414 68.32 64.83 34.18
N THR A 415 67.44 65.83 34.24
CA THR A 415 67.14 66.56 35.49
C THR A 415 65.69 67.00 35.62
N GLY A 416 64.74 66.30 34.98
CA GLY A 416 63.34 66.76 34.96
C GLY A 416 63.12 68.03 34.12
N ASP A 417 63.91 68.21 33.06
CA ASP A 417 63.82 69.36 32.14
C ASP A 417 63.67 68.85 30.69
N PRO A 418 62.44 68.84 30.14
CA PRO A 418 62.14 68.36 28.78
C PRO A 418 62.48 69.38 27.68
N CYS A 419 62.93 70.58 28.04
CA CYS A 419 63.35 71.66 27.15
C CYS A 419 64.88 71.87 27.13
N LYS A 420 65.61 71.07 27.93
CA LYS A 420 67.04 71.21 28.21
C LYS A 420 67.92 71.26 26.97
N THR A 421 68.94 72.11 26.99
CA THR A 421 70.10 71.96 26.10
C THR A 421 70.91 70.73 26.55
N LEU A 422 70.84 69.68 25.74
CA LEU A 422 71.54 68.41 25.92
C LEU A 422 73.04 68.58 25.59
N ASN A 423 73.88 67.66 26.07
CA ASN A 423 75.31 67.72 25.78
C ASN A 423 75.71 66.87 24.58
N TYR A 424 75.29 65.60 24.52
CA TYR A 424 75.52 64.70 23.37
C TYR A 424 74.23 64.01 22.88
N GLY A 425 73.08 64.47 23.37
CA GLY A 425 71.80 63.79 23.27
C GLY A 425 70.91 64.21 22.10
N GLU A 426 69.69 63.68 22.13
CA GLU A 426 68.56 64.10 21.29
C GLU A 426 67.24 64.02 22.08
N SER A 427 66.17 64.60 21.54
CA SER A 427 64.80 64.24 21.92
C SER A 427 63.93 63.90 20.71
N GLN A 428 62.89 63.11 20.97
CA GLN A 428 61.91 62.67 19.99
C GLN A 428 60.49 62.88 20.52
N ASP A 429 59.65 63.56 19.76
CA ASP A 429 58.22 63.67 20.04
C ASP A 429 57.41 62.64 19.25
N HIS A 430 56.44 62.01 19.92
CA HIS A 430 55.55 60.96 19.42
C HIS A 430 54.11 61.28 19.87
N LEU A 431 53.08 60.76 19.19
CA LEU A 431 51.70 60.88 19.69
C LEU A 431 51.35 59.77 20.67
N VAL A 432 50.66 60.13 21.75
CA VAL A 432 49.93 59.21 22.62
C VAL A 432 48.44 59.58 22.62
N TYR A 433 47.56 58.59 22.46
CA TYR A 433 46.11 58.81 22.51
C TYR A 433 45.50 57.97 23.63
N PHE A 434 44.78 58.63 24.54
CA PHE A 434 44.13 57.98 25.68
C PHE A 434 42.69 57.59 25.39
N ASP A 435 42.28 56.46 25.98
CA ASP A 435 40.93 55.90 25.87
C ASP A 435 40.64 55.30 24.48
N ALA A 436 41.69 54.77 23.83
CA ALA A 436 41.61 54.17 22.49
C ALA A 436 40.57 53.03 22.41
N PRO A 437 39.56 53.14 21.52
CA PRO A 437 38.45 52.21 21.48
C PRO A 437 38.88 50.84 20.93
N SER A 438 38.66 49.81 21.74
CA SER A 438 39.03 48.43 21.44
C SER A 438 37.84 47.50 21.61
N LEU A 439 37.72 46.53 20.70
CA LEU A 439 36.56 45.65 20.59
C LEU A 439 36.97 44.18 20.64
N GLN A 440 36.26 43.42 21.47
CA GLN A 440 36.14 41.97 21.40
C GLN A 440 34.68 41.60 21.16
N ILE A 441 34.46 40.45 20.52
CA ILE A 441 33.12 39.92 20.22
C ILE A 441 33.03 38.43 20.57
N SER A 442 31.85 37.98 20.94
CA SER A 442 31.52 36.60 21.30
C SER A 442 30.12 36.22 20.81
N GLN A 443 29.91 34.93 20.56
CA GLN A 443 28.62 34.32 20.28
C GLN A 443 28.41 33.12 21.22
N ASP A 444 27.16 32.74 21.47
CA ASP A 444 26.77 31.63 22.32
C ASP A 444 27.00 30.25 21.67
N THR A 445 26.67 30.13 20.38
CA THR A 445 27.01 29.01 19.50
C THR A 445 27.69 29.52 18.24
N ASN A 446 28.40 28.64 17.51
CA ASN A 446 28.86 28.91 16.14
C ASN A 446 27.99 28.26 15.06
N THR A 447 27.09 27.35 15.44
CA THR A 447 26.21 26.60 14.53
C THR A 447 24.78 26.61 15.03
N VAL A 448 23.82 26.80 14.15
CA VAL A 448 22.38 26.84 14.46
C VAL A 448 21.57 26.32 13.25
N CYS A 449 20.27 26.05 13.43
CA CYS A 449 19.36 25.75 12.33
C CYS A 449 18.71 27.02 11.79
N ALA A 450 18.30 27.03 10.53
CA ALA A 450 17.50 28.10 9.96
C ALA A 450 16.25 28.37 10.82
N GLY A 451 15.88 29.63 11.02
CA GLY A 451 14.77 30.06 11.88
C GLY A 451 15.04 30.03 13.39
N ASN A 452 16.08 29.32 13.86
CA ASN A 452 16.52 29.39 15.25
C ASN A 452 17.42 30.61 15.50
N SER A 453 17.57 30.99 16.78
CA SER A 453 18.30 32.19 17.20
C SER A 453 19.71 31.91 17.72
N MET A 454 20.66 32.78 17.39
CA MET A 454 21.97 32.92 18.02
C MET A 454 22.02 34.21 18.85
N VAL A 455 22.96 34.31 19.80
CA VAL A 455 23.14 35.50 20.64
C VAL A 455 24.55 36.07 20.51
N PHE A 456 24.64 37.26 19.92
CA PHE A 456 25.89 37.98 19.70
C PHE A 456 26.12 39.01 20.80
N SER A 457 27.36 39.17 21.25
CA SER A 457 27.75 40.11 22.31
C SER A 457 29.14 40.69 22.07
N ALA A 458 29.38 41.89 22.58
CA ALA A 458 30.66 42.59 22.49
C ALA A 458 31.14 43.05 23.86
N THR A 459 32.47 43.15 23.99
CA THR A 459 33.11 43.86 25.09
C THR A 459 33.95 45.00 24.50
N THR A 460 33.58 46.22 24.84
CA THR A 460 34.29 47.45 24.46
C THR A 460 35.07 48.01 25.65
N ASP A 461 36.28 48.49 25.40
CA ASP A 461 37.12 49.19 26.36
C ASP A 461 37.86 50.32 25.63
N GLY A 462 37.88 51.53 26.20
CA GLY A 462 38.10 52.80 25.50
C GLY A 462 36.80 53.49 25.05
N ARG A 463 36.86 54.78 24.70
CA ARG A 463 35.69 55.59 24.30
C ARG A 463 35.47 55.55 22.79
N PHE A 464 34.24 55.23 22.39
CA PHE A 464 33.75 55.18 21.02
C PHE A 464 32.47 56.01 20.88
N ASP A 465 32.16 56.45 19.65
CA ASP A 465 30.95 57.21 19.32
C ASP A 465 29.82 56.28 18.83
N SER A 466 30.17 55.18 18.15
CA SER A 466 29.22 54.18 17.68
C SER A 466 29.83 52.78 17.58
N LEU A 467 29.08 51.77 18.04
CA LEU A 467 29.28 50.37 17.72
C LEU A 467 28.04 49.89 16.96
N LYS A 468 28.19 49.52 15.68
CA LYS A 468 27.14 48.89 14.86
C LYS A 468 27.50 47.43 14.65
N TRP A 469 26.54 46.55 14.87
CA TRP A 469 26.57 45.17 14.39
C TRP A 469 25.88 45.07 13.04
N ASP A 470 26.44 44.24 12.17
CA ASP A 470 25.75 43.72 10.99
C ASP A 470 25.77 42.20 11.06
N PHE A 471 24.63 41.58 10.83
CA PHE A 471 24.47 40.13 10.91
C PHE A 471 24.41 39.48 9.53
N GLY A 472 24.32 40.28 8.46
CA GLY A 472 24.16 39.82 7.09
C GLY A 472 22.71 39.82 6.63
N LEU A 473 22.50 39.67 5.32
CA LEU A 473 21.18 39.77 4.69
C LEU A 473 20.20 38.71 5.23
N ASN A 474 18.91 39.05 5.23
CA ASN A 474 17.80 38.23 5.74
C ASN A 474 17.83 37.87 7.24
N ALA A 475 18.91 38.16 7.97
CA ALA A 475 18.96 38.03 9.42
C ALA A 475 17.94 38.96 10.11
N ILE A 476 17.41 38.53 11.25
CA ILE A 476 16.35 39.22 11.99
C ILE A 476 16.81 39.43 13.45
N PRO A 477 17.17 40.67 13.85
CA PRO A 477 17.35 41.86 13.03
C PRO A 477 18.61 41.79 12.16
N GLN A 478 18.61 42.44 10.99
CA GLN A 478 19.78 42.47 10.09
C GLN A 478 20.95 43.26 10.69
N SER A 479 20.67 44.28 11.51
CA SER A 479 21.70 45.05 12.21
C SER A 479 21.21 45.55 13.57
N ALA A 480 22.16 45.83 14.47
CA ALA A 480 21.90 46.35 15.81
C ALA A 480 22.98 47.37 16.23
N TYR A 481 22.75 48.05 17.36
CA TYR A 481 23.69 49.03 17.90
C TYR A 481 24.05 48.71 19.35
N GLY A 482 25.28 49.04 19.75
CA GLY A 482 25.80 48.80 21.10
C GLY A 482 26.23 47.36 21.35
N VAL A 483 26.56 47.06 22.61
CA VAL A 483 27.32 45.86 23.00
C VAL A 483 26.52 44.55 23.04
N GLY A 484 25.20 44.60 22.93
CA GLY A 484 24.33 43.43 23.08
C GLY A 484 24.05 43.08 24.55
N PRO A 485 23.58 41.85 24.86
CA PRO A 485 23.36 40.75 23.92
C PRO A 485 22.30 41.06 22.86
N HIS A 486 22.57 40.64 21.62
CA HIS A 486 21.67 40.74 20.48
C HIS A 486 21.22 39.34 20.07
N THR A 487 19.95 39.01 20.27
CA THR A 487 19.34 37.78 19.74
C THR A 487 19.03 37.98 18.26
N VAL A 488 19.52 37.08 17.41
CA VAL A 488 19.42 37.17 15.94
C VAL A 488 18.99 35.83 15.37
N ILE A 489 17.98 35.84 14.52
CA ILE A 489 17.47 34.68 13.78
C ILE A 489 17.94 34.74 12.33
N TYR A 490 18.35 33.61 11.76
CA TYR A 490 18.71 33.48 10.35
C TYR A 490 17.67 32.61 9.63
N PRO A 491 16.72 33.16 8.86
CA PRO A 491 15.62 32.38 8.28
C PRO A 491 16.02 31.40 7.16
N GLN A 492 17.26 31.47 6.67
CA GLN A 492 17.78 30.66 5.57
C GLN A 492 19.11 30.02 5.98
N ALA A 493 19.38 28.82 5.45
CA ALA A 493 20.67 28.15 5.60
C ALA A 493 21.79 28.92 4.88
N GLY A 494 23.03 28.78 5.35
CA GLY A 494 24.21 29.39 4.76
C GLY A 494 25.32 29.71 5.75
N LEU A 495 26.45 30.23 5.24
CA LEU A 495 27.57 30.70 6.05
C LEU A 495 27.50 32.21 6.23
N TYR A 496 27.00 32.65 7.38
CA TYR A 496 26.94 34.07 7.70
C TYR A 496 28.27 34.50 8.34
N LEU A 497 28.73 35.71 8.02
CA LEU A 497 29.88 36.34 8.68
C LEU A 497 29.45 37.64 9.40
N PRO A 498 28.76 37.56 10.56
CA PRO A 498 28.48 38.71 11.40
C PRO A 498 29.72 39.56 11.69
N THR A 499 29.55 40.87 11.57
CA THR A 499 30.61 41.86 11.77
C THR A 499 30.21 42.89 12.82
N ALA A 500 31.22 43.46 13.46
CA ALA A 500 31.07 44.54 14.42
C ALA A 500 32.00 45.69 14.05
N THR A 501 31.37 46.84 13.77
CA THR A 501 31.97 48.04 13.19
C THR A 501 32.01 49.15 14.25
N LEU A 502 33.20 49.69 14.48
CA LEU A 502 33.52 50.64 15.54
C LEU A 502 33.88 51.99 14.91
N ASN A 503 33.13 53.05 15.22
CA ASN A 503 33.25 54.37 14.59
C ASN A 503 33.28 54.34 13.04
N GLY A 504 32.52 53.43 12.42
CA GLY A 504 32.46 53.28 10.95
C GLY A 504 33.57 52.43 10.32
N ASN A 505 34.54 51.93 11.09
CA ASN A 505 35.58 51.00 10.62
C ASN A 505 35.32 49.57 11.11
N ILE A 506 35.49 48.57 10.22
CA ILE A 506 35.27 47.16 10.54
C ILE A 506 36.33 46.73 11.57
N ALA A 507 35.91 46.40 12.79
CA ALA A 507 36.81 46.11 13.89
C ALA A 507 36.96 44.59 14.14
N ARG A 508 35.87 43.82 14.04
CA ARG A 508 35.85 42.35 14.21
C ARG A 508 34.77 41.70 13.34
N SER A 509 34.94 40.40 13.08
CA SER A 509 33.93 39.52 12.49
C SER A 509 34.08 38.09 13.01
N MET A 510 33.05 37.27 12.84
CA MET A 510 32.99 35.86 13.22
C MET A 510 32.05 35.07 12.28
N PHE A 511 32.21 33.75 12.23
CA PHE A 511 31.36 32.87 11.42
C PHE A 511 30.17 32.34 12.22
N ALA A 512 29.00 32.35 11.59
CA ALA A 512 27.75 31.76 12.05
C ALA A 512 27.25 30.76 10.97
N TYR A 513 27.36 29.46 11.26
CA TYR A 513 26.94 28.39 10.35
C TYR A 513 25.46 28.09 10.56
N VAL A 514 24.64 28.33 9.56
CA VAL A 514 23.19 28.08 9.63
C VAL A 514 22.86 26.89 8.75
N ARG A 515 22.48 25.78 9.38
CA ARG A 515 22.07 24.54 8.69
C ARG A 515 20.61 24.63 8.25
N ALA A 516 20.29 24.01 7.11
CA ALA A 516 18.90 23.74 6.78
C ALA A 516 18.30 22.75 7.80
N PHE A 517 16.99 22.82 8.01
CA PHE A 517 16.29 21.62 8.46
C PHE A 517 16.28 20.60 7.31
N PRO A 518 16.40 19.29 7.55
CA PRO A 518 15.88 18.31 6.59
C PRO A 518 14.37 18.54 6.44
N GLU A 519 13.77 18.28 5.27
CA GLU A 519 12.32 18.43 5.08
C GLU A 519 11.69 17.06 4.80
N VAL A 520 11.08 16.41 5.79
CA VAL A 520 10.63 15.02 5.63
C VAL A 520 9.14 14.88 5.35
N SER A 521 8.84 14.32 4.18
CA SER A 521 7.51 13.82 3.83
C SER A 521 7.43 12.31 4.06
N LEU A 522 6.36 11.87 4.74
CA LEU A 522 6.03 10.46 4.90
C LEU A 522 5.00 10.07 3.82
N SER A 523 5.28 9.01 3.07
CA SER A 523 4.37 8.42 2.09
C SER A 523 4.13 6.94 2.39
N LEU A 524 2.88 6.52 2.20
CA LEU A 524 2.44 5.12 2.20
C LEU A 524 2.20 4.72 0.74
N ASP A 525 2.55 3.49 0.37
CA ASP A 525 2.40 2.96 -1.00
C ASP A 525 0.94 2.82 -1.49
N SER A 526 -0.02 2.83 -0.57
CA SER A 526 -1.40 2.40 -0.81
C SER A 526 -2.41 3.06 0.17
N SER A 527 -3.67 2.58 0.18
CA SER A 527 -4.76 3.14 0.99
C SER A 527 -4.62 2.86 2.48
N SER A 528 -5.08 3.77 3.36
CA SER A 528 -4.92 3.71 4.82
C SER A 528 -5.68 2.59 5.57
N SER A 529 -6.11 1.52 4.90
CA SER A 529 -6.91 0.43 5.45
C SER A 529 -6.51 -0.89 4.82
N PHE A 530 -6.20 -1.87 5.67
CA PHE A 530 -5.52 -3.12 5.34
C PHE A 530 -6.13 -4.31 6.08
N CYS A 531 -5.74 -5.52 5.67
CA CYS A 531 -6.12 -6.80 6.27
C CYS A 531 -4.93 -7.47 6.97
N GLU A 532 -5.19 -8.33 7.96
CA GLU A 532 -4.13 -9.16 8.55
C GLU A 532 -3.50 -10.07 7.48
N GLY A 533 -2.18 -9.96 7.31
CA GLY A 533 -1.41 -10.61 6.24
C GLY A 533 -1.00 -9.69 5.08
N ASP A 534 -1.55 -8.47 4.98
CA ASP A 534 -1.16 -7.51 3.93
C ASP A 534 0.28 -7.01 4.08
N PHE A 535 0.85 -6.58 2.96
CA PHE A 535 2.18 -5.99 2.84
C PHE A 535 2.07 -4.47 2.69
N ILE A 536 2.92 -3.70 3.38
CA ILE A 536 3.04 -2.24 3.19
C ILE A 536 4.49 -1.73 3.20
N GLU A 537 4.75 -0.70 2.40
CA GLU A 537 5.93 0.16 2.48
C GLU A 537 5.58 1.56 3.00
N LEU A 538 6.28 1.98 4.05
CA LEU A 538 6.32 3.35 4.54
C LEU A 538 7.66 3.98 4.13
N ALA A 539 7.62 5.02 3.29
CA ALA A 539 8.81 5.71 2.78
C ALA A 539 8.92 7.13 3.34
N ALA A 540 10.12 7.48 3.82
CA ALA A 540 10.51 8.81 4.24
C ALA A 540 11.30 9.48 3.10
N ASN A 541 10.80 10.59 2.58
CA ASN A 541 11.39 11.32 1.46
C ASN A 541 11.80 12.72 1.95
N ASP A 542 13.12 13.01 1.95
CA ASP A 542 13.65 14.38 2.14
C ASP A 542 13.45 15.19 0.85
N SER A 543 12.67 16.29 0.91
CA SER A 543 12.45 17.14 -0.27
C SER A 543 13.66 17.99 -0.66
N LEU A 544 14.65 18.14 0.22
CA LEU A 544 15.90 18.86 -0.08
C LEU A 544 16.98 17.97 -0.71
N GLY A 545 16.88 16.64 -0.58
CA GLY A 545 17.84 15.70 -1.15
C GLY A 545 19.22 15.72 -0.47
N ASN A 546 19.28 15.99 0.84
CA ASN A 546 20.51 15.86 1.62
C ASN A 546 20.86 14.38 1.81
N SER A 547 22.14 14.07 1.71
CA SER A 547 22.68 12.70 1.73
C SER A 547 23.10 12.22 3.11
N THR A 548 23.20 13.11 4.10
CA THR A 548 23.64 12.80 5.48
C THR A 548 22.51 12.66 6.51
N VAL A 549 21.24 12.73 6.10
CA VAL A 549 20.08 12.74 7.01
C VAL A 549 19.93 11.41 7.75
N SER A 550 19.76 11.49 9.08
CA SER A 550 19.39 10.34 9.92
C SER A 550 17.87 10.25 10.10
N PHE A 551 17.31 9.04 10.09
CA PHE A 551 15.87 8.79 10.26
C PHE A 551 15.60 8.17 11.64
N SER A 552 14.44 8.48 12.21
CA SER A 552 13.92 7.87 13.44
C SER A 552 12.41 7.69 13.34
N TRP A 553 11.96 6.44 13.33
CA TRP A 553 10.56 6.10 13.13
C TRP A 553 9.78 5.98 14.45
N PHE A 554 8.57 6.52 14.47
CA PHE A 554 7.68 6.51 15.62
C PHE A 554 6.31 5.92 15.25
N LYS A 555 5.71 5.24 16.23
CA LYS A 555 4.34 4.72 16.16
C LYS A 555 3.61 5.03 17.46
N ASN A 556 2.45 5.67 17.40
CA ASN A 556 1.67 6.11 18.56
C ASN A 556 2.53 6.90 19.58
N GLY A 557 3.51 7.67 19.09
CA GLY A 557 4.47 8.43 19.90
C GLY A 557 5.65 7.63 20.49
N SER A 558 5.71 6.30 20.30
CA SER A 558 6.84 5.45 20.73
C SER A 558 7.85 5.25 19.59
N ASN A 559 9.15 5.41 19.90
CA ASN A 559 10.24 5.18 18.93
C ASN A 559 10.40 3.67 18.63
N LEU A 560 10.44 3.32 17.35
CA LEU A 560 10.60 1.95 16.86
C LEU A 560 12.08 1.50 16.78
N ASN A 561 13.03 2.43 16.88
CA ASN A 561 14.47 2.23 16.69
C ASN A 561 14.84 1.72 15.28
N LEU A 562 14.11 2.19 14.27
CA LEU A 562 14.42 2.00 12.85
C LEU A 562 15.06 3.27 12.29
N SER A 563 16.06 3.11 11.41
CA SER A 563 16.87 4.20 10.85
C SER A 563 16.93 4.24 9.32
N ASP A 564 16.30 3.29 8.64
CA ASP A 564 16.25 3.25 7.18
C ASP A 564 15.20 4.25 6.65
N SER A 565 15.40 4.80 5.45
CA SER A 565 14.42 5.67 4.80
C SER A 565 13.17 4.93 4.31
N LEU A 566 13.19 3.59 4.30
CA LEU A 566 12.10 2.74 3.83
C LEU A 566 11.83 1.61 4.84
N VAL A 567 10.66 1.65 5.48
CA VAL A 567 10.20 0.63 6.43
C VAL A 567 9.18 -0.28 5.75
N ARG A 568 9.47 -1.58 5.72
CA ARG A 568 8.61 -2.63 5.16
C ARG A 568 7.97 -3.45 6.26
N ILE A 569 6.64 -3.61 6.22
CA ILE A 569 5.93 -4.59 7.05
C ILE A 569 5.38 -5.68 6.12
N ASN A 570 6.00 -6.86 6.16
CA ASN A 570 5.76 -7.92 5.17
C ASN A 570 4.47 -8.74 5.39
N SER A 571 3.79 -8.53 6.52
CA SER A 571 2.56 -9.22 6.92
C SER A 571 1.99 -8.48 8.13
N LEU A 572 1.02 -7.60 7.92
CA LEU A 572 0.37 -6.82 8.98
C LEU A 572 -0.39 -7.72 9.98
N SER A 573 -0.40 -7.31 11.24
CA SER A 573 -1.27 -7.83 12.30
C SER A 573 -2.23 -6.74 12.82
N LEU A 574 -3.26 -7.10 13.60
CA LEU A 574 -4.05 -6.10 14.33
C LEU A 574 -3.18 -5.15 15.17
N SER A 575 -2.06 -5.64 15.72
CA SER A 575 -1.13 -4.84 16.52
C SER A 575 -0.31 -3.85 15.68
N ASP A 576 -0.29 -4.00 14.36
CA ASP A 576 0.37 -3.08 13.45
C ASP A 576 -0.41 -1.77 13.22
N SER A 577 -1.70 -1.75 13.54
CA SER A 577 -2.52 -0.53 13.56
C SER A 577 -1.91 0.58 14.43
N GLY A 578 -1.96 1.82 13.94
CA GLY A 578 -1.49 2.99 14.68
C GLY A 578 -1.20 4.20 13.82
N VAL A 579 -0.81 5.28 14.48
CA VAL A 579 -0.37 6.52 13.86
C VAL A 579 1.15 6.49 13.73
N TYR A 580 1.64 6.45 12.49
CA TYR A 580 3.06 6.43 12.14
C TYR A 580 3.57 7.84 11.82
N GLN A 581 4.81 8.11 12.20
CA GLN A 581 5.53 9.35 11.92
C GLN A 581 7.01 9.04 11.74
N VAL A 582 7.70 9.77 10.87
CA VAL A 582 9.16 9.76 10.80
C VAL A 582 9.70 11.11 11.23
N VAL A 583 10.79 11.08 12.00
CA VAL A 583 11.55 12.24 12.43
C VAL A 583 12.90 12.15 11.72
N THR A 584 13.36 13.26 11.13
CA THR A 584 14.66 13.35 10.46
C THR A 584 15.56 14.32 11.18
N GLU A 585 16.84 14.00 11.29
CA GLU A 585 17.86 14.84 11.89
C GLU A 585 19.05 15.01 10.93
N ASN A 586 19.56 16.25 10.84
CA ASN A 586 20.80 16.56 10.13
C ASN A 586 21.58 17.65 10.91
N PHE A 587 22.78 17.32 11.39
CA PHE A 587 23.64 18.21 12.22
C PHE A 587 22.93 18.87 13.42
N GLY A 588 22.01 18.14 14.06
CA GLY A 588 21.20 18.61 15.19
C GLY A 588 19.93 19.39 14.80
N CYS A 589 19.68 19.59 13.51
CA CYS A 589 18.44 20.19 13.00
C CYS A 589 17.42 19.09 12.70
N ILE A 590 16.26 19.18 13.36
CA ILE A 590 15.27 18.12 13.42
C ILE A 590 13.96 18.59 12.78
N ASP A 591 13.41 17.78 11.87
CA ASP A 591 12.06 17.92 11.32
C ASP A 591 11.23 16.65 11.60
N SER A 592 9.91 16.74 11.45
CA SER A 592 8.98 15.65 11.78
C SER A 592 7.81 15.62 10.81
N SER A 593 7.65 14.49 10.13
CA SER A 593 6.68 14.33 9.05
C SER A 593 5.24 14.59 9.50
N ALA A 594 4.37 14.86 8.53
CA ALA A 594 2.95 14.62 8.70
C ALA A 594 2.70 13.16 9.16
N GLN A 595 1.68 12.97 9.98
CA GLN A 595 1.33 11.66 10.54
C GLN A 595 0.42 10.87 9.60
N ILE A 596 0.72 9.59 9.37
CA ILE A 596 -0.15 8.65 8.62
C ILE A 596 -0.81 7.68 9.60
N SER A 597 -2.12 7.47 9.46
CA SER A 597 -2.83 6.39 10.17
C SER A 597 -2.81 5.13 9.32
N VAL A 598 -2.28 4.04 9.88
CA VAL A 598 -2.39 2.68 9.33
C VAL A 598 -3.44 1.94 10.18
N ILE A 599 -4.46 1.36 9.53
CA ILE A 599 -5.51 0.60 10.20
C ILE A 599 -5.55 -0.81 9.60
N THR A 600 -5.20 -1.80 10.41
CA THR A 600 -5.30 -3.23 10.04
C THR A 600 -6.58 -3.81 10.62
N TYR A 601 -7.41 -4.39 9.76
CA TYR A 601 -8.62 -5.11 10.09
C TYR A 601 -8.38 -6.62 10.10
N ALA A 602 -9.14 -7.34 10.92
CA ALA A 602 -9.02 -8.77 11.06
C ALA A 602 -9.39 -9.49 9.75
N GLN A 603 -8.49 -10.35 9.26
CA GLN A 603 -8.79 -11.18 8.09
C GLN A 603 -9.81 -12.27 8.49
N PRO A 604 -10.97 -12.36 7.81
CA PRO A 604 -11.93 -13.43 8.08
C PRO A 604 -11.45 -14.78 7.55
N SER A 605 -12.03 -15.85 8.10
CA SER A 605 -11.87 -17.23 7.64
C SER A 605 -13.25 -17.82 7.30
N ALA A 606 -13.45 -18.16 6.04
CA ALA A 606 -14.72 -18.59 5.47
C ALA A 606 -14.96 -20.09 5.69
N GLN A 607 -16.11 -20.45 6.26
CA GLN A 607 -16.51 -21.84 6.45
C GLN A 607 -18.01 -22.02 6.29
N ILE A 608 -18.42 -23.07 5.56
CA ILE A 608 -19.82 -23.50 5.40
C ILE A 608 -20.04 -24.78 6.21
N GLY A 609 -21.16 -24.85 6.93
CA GLY A 609 -21.79 -26.08 7.38
C GLY A 609 -23.05 -26.37 6.55
N VAL A 610 -23.34 -27.66 6.35
CA VAL A 610 -24.56 -28.14 5.70
C VAL A 610 -25.10 -29.37 6.46
N ASN A 611 -26.42 -29.57 6.48
CA ASN A 611 -27.06 -30.71 7.14
C ASN A 611 -26.70 -32.07 6.52
N ASP A 612 -26.78 -32.19 5.19
CA ASP A 612 -26.25 -33.32 4.43
C ASP A 612 -25.65 -32.81 3.11
N SER A 613 -24.58 -33.46 2.67
CA SER A 613 -23.97 -33.26 1.35
C SER A 613 -24.79 -33.82 0.18
N ALA A 614 -25.73 -34.74 0.43
CA ALA A 614 -26.55 -35.35 -0.62
C ALA A 614 -27.99 -35.64 -0.18
N GLN A 615 -28.97 -35.34 -1.04
CA GLN A 615 -30.41 -35.51 -0.74
C GLN A 615 -31.22 -35.88 -1.99
N CYS A 616 -32.41 -36.45 -1.82
CA CYS A 616 -33.29 -36.88 -2.91
C CYS A 616 -34.20 -35.74 -3.40
N LEU A 617 -34.34 -35.60 -4.73
CA LEU A 617 -34.99 -34.46 -5.40
C LEU A 617 -36.39 -34.13 -4.84
N ASP A 618 -37.20 -35.15 -4.56
CA ASP A 618 -38.57 -35.04 -4.05
C ASP A 618 -38.70 -34.47 -2.63
N VAL A 619 -37.64 -34.56 -1.82
CA VAL A 619 -37.62 -34.15 -0.41
C VAL A 619 -36.44 -33.24 -0.04
N ASN A 620 -35.69 -32.73 -1.03
CA ASN A 620 -34.45 -32.00 -0.76
C ASN A 620 -34.67 -30.64 -0.07
N ASP A 621 -33.95 -30.42 1.02
CA ASP A 621 -33.87 -29.19 1.81
C ASP A 621 -32.45 -29.08 2.40
N PHE A 622 -31.59 -28.32 1.72
CA PHE A 622 -30.23 -28.07 2.16
C PHE A 622 -30.23 -26.91 3.16
N GLN A 623 -30.03 -27.25 4.42
CA GLN A 623 -29.90 -26.30 5.52
C GLN A 623 -28.43 -25.87 5.59
N LEU A 624 -28.15 -24.67 5.09
CA LEU A 624 -26.83 -24.08 4.95
C LEU A 624 -26.58 -23.07 6.08
N GLN A 625 -25.40 -23.12 6.68
CA GLN A 625 -25.05 -22.27 7.81
C GLN A 625 -23.61 -21.78 7.64
N SER A 626 -23.38 -20.47 7.76
CA SER A 626 -22.03 -19.93 7.89
C SER A 626 -21.48 -20.33 9.26
N LEU A 627 -20.32 -20.98 9.23
CA LEU A 627 -19.46 -21.29 10.38
C LEU A 627 -18.21 -20.39 10.38
N SER A 628 -18.20 -19.38 9.51
CA SER A 628 -17.08 -18.47 9.28
C SER A 628 -16.74 -17.67 10.54
N THR A 629 -15.46 -17.36 10.72
CA THR A 629 -14.95 -16.67 11.92
C THR A 629 -14.08 -15.47 11.56
N VAL A 630 -13.94 -14.54 12.50
CA VAL A 630 -13.02 -13.40 12.43
C VAL A 630 -12.54 -13.06 13.84
N SER A 631 -11.30 -12.58 13.99
CA SER A 631 -10.71 -12.33 15.32
C SER A 631 -11.33 -11.12 16.04
N THR A 632 -11.73 -10.09 15.29
CA THR A 632 -12.47 -8.91 15.75
C THR A 632 -13.42 -8.38 14.66
N GLY A 633 -14.40 -7.55 15.06
CA GLY A 633 -15.34 -6.92 14.13
C GLY A 633 -16.56 -7.78 13.79
N THR A 634 -17.21 -7.46 12.68
CA THR A 634 -18.46 -8.08 12.19
C THR A 634 -18.32 -8.64 10.78
N LEU A 635 -19.19 -9.60 10.41
CA LEU A 635 -19.21 -10.26 9.10
C LEU A 635 -20.54 -10.02 8.37
N ALA A 636 -20.44 -9.64 7.11
CA ALA A 636 -21.50 -9.78 6.11
C ALA A 636 -21.28 -11.05 5.27
N TYR A 637 -22.37 -11.61 4.73
CA TYR A 637 -22.36 -12.86 3.98
C TYR A 637 -22.91 -12.63 2.57
N SER A 638 -22.37 -13.34 1.58
CA SER A 638 -22.90 -13.38 0.22
C SER A 638 -22.79 -14.81 -0.31
N TRP A 639 -23.93 -15.49 -0.40
CA TRP A 639 -24.05 -16.84 -0.93
C TRP A 639 -24.32 -16.82 -2.44
N SER A 640 -23.80 -17.81 -3.15
CA SER A 640 -24.18 -18.16 -4.52
C SER A 640 -24.35 -19.67 -4.61
N LEU A 641 -25.58 -20.13 -4.81
CA LEU A 641 -25.97 -21.54 -4.62
C LEU A 641 -25.72 -22.43 -5.87
N GLY A 642 -25.20 -21.85 -6.95
CA GLY A 642 -24.82 -22.57 -8.16
C GLY A 642 -25.96 -22.85 -9.14
N ASP A 643 -27.21 -22.51 -8.80
CA ASP A 643 -28.38 -22.56 -9.69
C ASP A 643 -28.82 -21.17 -10.22
N GLY A 644 -28.13 -20.11 -9.79
CA GLY A 644 -28.46 -18.70 -10.04
C GLY A 644 -29.02 -17.95 -8.83
N THR A 645 -29.36 -18.66 -7.75
CA THR A 645 -29.81 -18.06 -6.49
C THR A 645 -28.65 -17.44 -5.72
N ILE A 646 -28.87 -16.24 -5.17
CA ILE A 646 -27.96 -15.53 -4.27
C ILE A 646 -28.71 -15.12 -2.99
N ASP A 647 -28.01 -15.08 -1.86
CA ASP A 647 -28.57 -14.73 -0.55
C ASP A 647 -27.50 -14.04 0.34
N SER A 648 -27.89 -13.40 1.44
CA SER A 648 -26.99 -12.70 2.37
C SER A 648 -27.23 -12.99 3.86
N LEU A 649 -28.04 -14.01 4.18
CA LEU A 649 -28.31 -14.46 5.54
C LEU A 649 -27.10 -15.20 6.13
N ILE A 650 -27.03 -15.29 7.47
CA ILE A 650 -26.01 -16.10 8.15
C ILE A 650 -26.22 -17.61 7.96
N GLY A 651 -27.44 -18.03 7.65
CA GLY A 651 -27.84 -19.38 7.28
C GLY A 651 -29.22 -19.37 6.62
N LEU A 652 -29.49 -20.35 5.76
CA LEU A 652 -30.69 -20.44 4.93
C LEU A 652 -31.05 -21.90 4.59
N SER A 653 -32.28 -22.08 4.10
CA SER A 653 -32.82 -23.34 3.56
C SER A 653 -32.97 -23.18 2.04
N HIS A 654 -32.57 -24.19 1.26
CA HIS A 654 -32.71 -24.16 -0.20
C HIS A 654 -33.12 -25.51 -0.79
N GLN A 655 -33.98 -25.46 -1.82
CA GLN A 655 -34.51 -26.64 -2.51
C GLN A 655 -34.27 -26.53 -4.02
N TYR A 656 -33.45 -27.42 -4.56
CA TYR A 656 -33.15 -27.46 -5.99
C TYR A 656 -34.25 -28.19 -6.77
N GLN A 657 -34.60 -27.65 -7.94
CA GLN A 657 -35.69 -28.15 -8.79
C GLN A 657 -35.25 -29.25 -9.78
N ASN A 658 -33.96 -29.59 -9.84
CA ASN A 658 -33.42 -30.60 -10.74
C ASN A 658 -32.36 -31.45 -10.02
N ALA A 659 -32.20 -32.70 -10.45
CA ALA A 659 -31.11 -33.55 -9.99
C ALA A 659 -29.77 -33.10 -10.60
N GLY A 660 -28.70 -33.08 -9.80
CA GLY A 660 -27.38 -32.59 -10.21
C GLY A 660 -26.44 -32.29 -9.04
N THR A 661 -25.21 -31.90 -9.35
CA THR A 661 -24.24 -31.40 -8.37
C THR A 661 -24.19 -29.88 -8.44
N TYR A 662 -24.41 -29.23 -7.31
CA TYR A 662 -24.45 -27.78 -7.17
C TYR A 662 -23.25 -27.28 -6.36
N PHE A 663 -22.57 -26.24 -6.84
CA PHE A 663 -21.40 -25.65 -6.19
C PHE A 663 -21.81 -24.39 -5.43
N ILE A 664 -21.88 -24.51 -4.11
CA ILE A 664 -22.27 -23.43 -3.20
C ILE A 664 -21.01 -22.66 -2.83
N ASN A 665 -21.02 -21.37 -3.11
CA ASN A 665 -19.95 -20.44 -2.74
C ASN A 665 -20.47 -19.52 -1.65
N LEU A 666 -19.67 -19.33 -0.59
CA LEU A 666 -19.87 -18.29 0.41
C LEU A 666 -18.68 -17.34 0.35
N LEU A 667 -18.94 -16.08 0.01
CA LEU A 667 -18.04 -14.95 0.27
C LEU A 667 -18.43 -14.36 1.63
N VAL A 668 -17.46 -14.21 2.53
CA VAL A 668 -17.63 -13.41 3.76
C VAL A 668 -16.83 -12.13 3.65
N LEU A 669 -17.44 -11.03 4.10
CA LEU A 669 -16.86 -9.69 4.08
C LEU A 669 -16.82 -9.15 5.50
N GLY A 670 -15.63 -8.95 6.02
CA GLY A 670 -15.36 -8.28 7.29
C GLY A 670 -15.24 -6.77 7.14
N GLU A 671 -14.85 -6.12 8.24
CA GLU A 671 -14.55 -4.69 8.27
C GLU A 671 -13.28 -4.37 7.45
N GLY A 672 -13.10 -3.10 7.07
CA GLY A 672 -12.02 -2.66 6.18
C GLY A 672 -12.18 -3.07 4.70
N GLY A 673 -13.07 -4.01 4.39
CA GLY A 673 -13.18 -4.65 3.08
C GLY A 673 -12.50 -6.01 2.99
N CYS A 674 -11.95 -6.51 4.10
CA CYS A 674 -11.27 -7.80 4.16
C CYS A 674 -12.25 -8.95 3.90
N SER A 675 -11.90 -9.86 3.00
CA SER A 675 -12.80 -10.93 2.58
C SER A 675 -12.10 -12.27 2.46
N ASP A 676 -12.85 -13.33 2.68
CA ASP A 676 -12.45 -14.70 2.37
C ASP A 676 -13.62 -15.44 1.71
N SER A 677 -13.33 -16.49 0.95
CA SER A 677 -14.36 -17.24 0.20
C SER A 677 -14.10 -18.73 0.22
N VAL A 678 -15.16 -19.50 0.50
CA VAL A 678 -15.13 -20.96 0.52
C VAL A 678 -16.19 -21.53 -0.43
N GLN A 679 -15.86 -22.66 -1.06
CA GLN A 679 -16.77 -23.41 -1.92
C GLN A 679 -16.97 -24.82 -1.38
N ILE A 680 -18.21 -25.29 -1.36
CA ILE A 680 -18.56 -26.70 -1.17
C ILE A 680 -19.43 -27.18 -2.34
N SER A 681 -19.61 -28.49 -2.46
CA SER A 681 -20.56 -29.10 -3.40
C SER A 681 -21.63 -29.90 -2.67
N VAL A 682 -22.88 -29.79 -3.11
CA VAL A 682 -23.99 -30.65 -2.68
C VAL A 682 -24.58 -31.40 -3.87
N ASN A 683 -25.22 -32.55 -3.62
CA ASN A 683 -25.71 -33.45 -4.66
C ASN A 683 -27.21 -33.76 -4.50
N VAL A 684 -28.00 -33.34 -5.49
CA VAL A 684 -29.43 -33.61 -5.57
C VAL A 684 -29.61 -34.87 -6.42
N HIS A 685 -29.98 -35.97 -5.77
CA HIS A 685 -30.15 -37.26 -6.41
C HIS A 685 -31.52 -37.38 -7.08
N ALA A 686 -31.55 -37.94 -8.30
CA ALA A 686 -32.79 -38.21 -8.99
C ALA A 686 -33.63 -39.25 -8.24
N THR A 687 -34.83 -38.85 -7.83
CA THR A 687 -35.88 -39.75 -7.33
C THR A 687 -36.35 -40.64 -8.48
N PRO A 688 -36.59 -41.95 -8.25
CA PRO A 688 -37.20 -42.80 -9.26
C PRO A 688 -38.65 -42.38 -9.56
N THR A 689 -39.21 -42.90 -10.65
CA THR A 689 -40.65 -42.82 -10.94
C THR A 689 -41.20 -44.24 -11.02
N ALA A 690 -42.05 -44.60 -10.08
CA ALA A 690 -42.64 -45.92 -9.91
C ALA A 690 -43.76 -46.15 -10.93
N THR A 691 -43.56 -47.10 -11.84
CA THR A 691 -44.60 -47.52 -12.80
C THR A 691 -44.58 -49.03 -12.99
N LEU A 692 -45.76 -49.59 -13.28
CA LEU A 692 -45.94 -51.02 -13.51
C LEU A 692 -46.89 -51.26 -14.69
N SER A 693 -46.77 -52.44 -15.30
CA SER A 693 -47.77 -53.02 -16.20
C SER A 693 -48.33 -54.32 -15.62
N ILE A 694 -49.59 -54.62 -15.94
CA ILE A 694 -50.31 -55.83 -15.54
C ILE A 694 -50.94 -56.42 -16.81
N SER A 695 -50.83 -57.74 -17.02
CA SER A 695 -51.34 -58.41 -18.24
C SER A 695 -52.86 -58.37 -18.39
N ASP A 696 -53.62 -58.42 -17.29
CA ASP A 696 -55.06 -58.26 -17.24
C ASP A 696 -55.46 -57.61 -15.91
N THR A 697 -56.55 -56.86 -15.87
CA THR A 697 -57.10 -56.31 -14.62
C THR A 697 -58.03 -57.29 -13.88
N ALA A 698 -58.63 -58.27 -14.56
CA ALA A 698 -59.52 -59.23 -13.89
C ALA A 698 -59.61 -60.61 -14.56
N LEU A 699 -59.48 -61.67 -13.76
CA LEU A 699 -59.47 -63.07 -14.23
C LEU A 699 -60.37 -63.97 -13.38
N CYS A 700 -60.76 -65.14 -13.89
CA CYS A 700 -61.50 -66.14 -13.13
C CYS A 700 -60.58 -66.92 -12.18
N GLU A 701 -61.09 -67.27 -11.00
CA GLU A 701 -60.43 -68.01 -9.93
C GLU A 701 -59.80 -69.34 -10.39
N LEU A 702 -60.39 -70.03 -11.37
CA LEU A 702 -59.73 -71.16 -12.03
C LEU A 702 -58.88 -70.68 -13.22
N GLY A 703 -57.58 -70.53 -12.99
CA GLY A 703 -56.60 -70.18 -14.03
C GLY A 703 -56.25 -68.70 -14.11
N ASN A 704 -56.39 -67.96 -13.01
CA ASN A 704 -55.87 -66.61 -12.88
C ASN A 704 -54.33 -66.59 -12.83
N GLU A 705 -53.69 -66.03 -13.85
CA GLU A 705 -52.25 -65.73 -13.82
C GLU A 705 -52.05 -64.28 -14.29
N PHE A 706 -51.68 -63.40 -13.35
CA PHE A 706 -51.37 -62.01 -13.63
C PHE A 706 -49.86 -61.86 -13.79
N ILE A 707 -49.41 -61.46 -14.98
CA ILE A 707 -48.02 -61.06 -15.20
C ILE A 707 -47.90 -59.60 -14.78
N LEU A 708 -47.03 -59.34 -13.80
CA LEU A 708 -46.69 -58.01 -13.31
C LEU A 708 -45.27 -57.67 -13.78
N GLU A 709 -45.12 -56.49 -14.37
CA GLU A 709 -43.82 -55.99 -14.87
C GLU A 709 -43.52 -54.62 -14.26
N ASN A 710 -42.29 -54.44 -13.80
CA ASN A 710 -41.75 -53.17 -13.34
C ASN A 710 -41.32 -52.35 -14.57
N THR A 711 -42.01 -51.25 -14.84
CA THR A 711 -41.68 -50.32 -15.93
C THR A 711 -41.04 -49.02 -15.42
N SER A 712 -40.76 -48.95 -14.11
CA SER A 712 -40.17 -47.80 -13.42
C SER A 712 -38.82 -47.37 -14.00
N ASN A 713 -38.53 -46.08 -13.90
CA ASN A 713 -37.26 -45.52 -14.36
C ASN A 713 -36.65 -44.54 -13.34
N VAL A 714 -35.39 -44.18 -13.56
CA VAL A 714 -34.70 -43.09 -12.87
C VAL A 714 -33.64 -42.49 -13.80
N SER A 715 -33.42 -41.18 -13.70
CA SER A 715 -32.37 -40.53 -14.50
C SER A 715 -30.98 -40.97 -14.04
N GLY A 716 -30.28 -41.75 -14.87
CA GLY A 716 -28.86 -42.05 -14.70
C GLY A 716 -28.50 -43.12 -13.66
N GLY A 717 -29.38 -44.07 -13.35
CA GLY A 717 -29.09 -45.11 -12.34
C GLY A 717 -29.82 -46.45 -12.56
N SER A 718 -29.49 -47.42 -11.70
CA SER A 718 -30.20 -48.69 -11.55
C SER A 718 -31.21 -48.62 -10.40
N LEU A 719 -32.30 -49.39 -10.52
CA LEU A 719 -33.30 -49.56 -9.46
C LEU A 719 -33.17 -50.90 -8.75
N THR A 720 -33.72 -50.98 -7.55
CA THR A 720 -34.17 -52.22 -6.93
C THR A 720 -35.68 -52.15 -6.67
N SER A 721 -36.42 -53.19 -7.05
CA SER A 721 -37.87 -53.31 -6.87
C SER A 721 -38.24 -54.13 -5.63
N SER A 722 -39.35 -53.78 -5.00
CA SER A 722 -40.00 -54.54 -3.93
C SER A 722 -41.52 -54.52 -4.13
N TRP A 723 -42.11 -55.68 -4.35
CA TRP A 723 -43.54 -55.88 -4.53
C TRP A 723 -44.20 -56.39 -3.26
N ASN A 724 -45.39 -55.89 -2.95
CA ASN A 724 -46.37 -56.51 -2.06
C ASN A 724 -47.61 -56.83 -2.89
N LEU A 725 -48.03 -58.10 -2.90
CA LEU A 725 -49.05 -58.61 -3.83
C LEU A 725 -50.47 -58.55 -3.26
N GLY A 726 -50.66 -58.06 -2.03
CA GLY A 726 -51.96 -57.83 -1.40
C GLY A 726 -52.59 -59.04 -0.72
N ASP A 727 -51.99 -60.22 -0.85
CA ASP A 727 -52.40 -61.50 -0.26
C ASP A 727 -51.46 -61.99 0.87
N GLY A 728 -50.40 -61.22 1.15
CA GLY A 728 -49.32 -61.57 2.07
C GLY A 728 -48.02 -62.02 1.41
N ASN A 729 -48.01 -62.22 0.08
CA ASN A 729 -46.80 -62.52 -0.68
C ASN A 729 -46.07 -61.25 -1.13
N SER A 730 -44.76 -61.38 -1.35
CA SER A 730 -43.87 -60.31 -1.82
C SER A 730 -42.81 -60.83 -2.79
N SER A 731 -42.19 -59.93 -3.56
CA SER A 731 -41.17 -60.26 -4.56
C SER A 731 -40.18 -59.12 -4.76
N GLY A 732 -38.97 -59.46 -5.21
CA GLY A 732 -37.94 -58.49 -5.63
C GLY A 732 -37.61 -58.53 -7.12
N SER A 733 -38.41 -59.23 -7.94
CA SER A 733 -38.17 -59.40 -9.38
C SER A 733 -38.81 -58.28 -10.21
N ASP A 734 -38.13 -57.79 -11.26
CA ASP A 734 -38.69 -56.81 -12.20
C ASP A 734 -39.81 -57.39 -13.09
N SER A 735 -39.94 -58.71 -13.16
CA SER A 735 -41.09 -59.39 -13.78
C SER A 735 -41.46 -60.63 -12.96
N LEU A 736 -42.75 -60.84 -12.72
CA LEU A 736 -43.28 -62.02 -12.04
C LEU A 736 -44.67 -62.38 -12.56
N ALA A 737 -45.02 -63.67 -12.49
CA ALA A 737 -46.39 -64.14 -12.65
C ALA A 737 -46.96 -64.52 -11.28
N HIS A 738 -48.22 -64.16 -10.99
CA HIS A 738 -48.87 -64.48 -9.72
C HIS A 738 -50.33 -64.93 -9.88
N SER A 739 -50.73 -65.85 -9.02
CA SER A 739 -52.07 -66.45 -8.98
C SER A 739 -52.62 -66.37 -7.55
N TYR A 740 -53.87 -65.94 -7.40
CA TYR A 740 -54.52 -65.81 -6.09
C TYR A 740 -55.46 -66.98 -5.85
N SER A 741 -55.39 -67.58 -4.66
CA SER A 741 -56.10 -68.83 -4.32
C SER A 741 -57.59 -68.67 -3.97
N THR A 742 -58.13 -67.44 -4.00
CA THR A 742 -59.52 -67.13 -3.70
C THR A 742 -60.01 -65.94 -4.55
N SER A 743 -61.30 -65.90 -4.88
CA SER A 743 -61.95 -64.73 -5.46
C SER A 743 -61.87 -63.50 -4.54
N GLY A 744 -61.53 -62.33 -5.07
CA GLY A 744 -61.39 -61.08 -4.32
C GLY A 744 -60.71 -59.97 -5.11
N VAL A 745 -60.62 -58.77 -4.53
CA VAL A 745 -59.82 -57.65 -5.08
C VAL A 745 -58.52 -57.55 -4.29
N TYR A 746 -57.39 -57.60 -4.99
CA TYR A 746 -56.05 -57.58 -4.41
C TYR A 746 -55.35 -56.27 -4.77
N THR A 747 -54.89 -55.53 -3.75
CA THR A 747 -54.12 -54.29 -3.95
C THR A 747 -52.64 -54.63 -4.03
N ILE A 748 -52.04 -54.34 -5.17
CA ILE A 748 -50.62 -54.54 -5.45
C ILE A 748 -49.88 -53.23 -5.18
N GLN A 749 -48.80 -53.28 -4.42
CA GLN A 749 -47.87 -52.17 -4.25
C GLN A 749 -46.51 -52.54 -4.86
N LEU A 750 -45.97 -51.65 -5.71
CA LEU A 750 -44.57 -51.68 -6.13
C LEU A 750 -43.87 -50.48 -5.48
N ILE A 751 -42.78 -50.76 -4.76
CA ILE A 751 -41.83 -49.77 -4.26
C ILE A 751 -40.54 -49.93 -5.06
N VAL A 752 -39.99 -48.85 -5.61
CA VAL A 752 -38.67 -48.86 -6.25
C VAL A 752 -37.72 -47.93 -5.52
N SER A 753 -36.46 -48.37 -5.36
CA SER A 753 -35.38 -47.58 -4.77
C SER A 753 -34.25 -47.36 -5.78
N SER A 754 -33.71 -46.15 -5.85
CA SER A 754 -32.46 -45.90 -6.58
C SER A 754 -31.26 -46.39 -5.77
N LYS A 755 -30.10 -46.52 -6.43
CA LYS A 755 -28.81 -46.82 -5.76
C LYS A 755 -28.53 -45.90 -4.56
N ASN A 756 -29.02 -44.66 -4.58
CA ASN A 756 -28.78 -43.67 -3.54
C ASN A 756 -29.94 -43.57 -2.54
N GLN A 757 -30.75 -44.63 -2.42
CA GLN A 757 -31.86 -44.80 -1.47
C GLN A 757 -33.07 -43.87 -1.65
N CYS A 758 -33.12 -43.05 -2.71
CA CYS A 758 -34.35 -42.33 -3.08
C CYS A 758 -35.41 -43.32 -3.53
N GLN A 759 -36.64 -43.19 -3.03
CA GLN A 759 -37.72 -44.16 -3.26
C GLN A 759 -38.94 -43.50 -3.92
N ASP A 760 -39.71 -44.31 -4.64
CA ASP A 760 -41.07 -43.98 -5.06
C ASP A 760 -41.93 -45.26 -5.00
N SER A 761 -43.26 -45.13 -4.91
CA SER A 761 -44.16 -46.29 -4.88
C SER A 761 -45.49 -46.05 -5.57
N ILE A 762 -45.94 -47.06 -6.32
CA ILE A 762 -47.22 -47.07 -7.02
C ILE A 762 -48.13 -48.17 -6.47
N LEU A 763 -49.42 -47.86 -6.37
CA LEU A 763 -50.49 -48.80 -6.02
C LEU A 763 -51.33 -49.11 -7.26
N SER A 764 -51.67 -50.38 -7.43
CA SER A 764 -52.62 -50.87 -8.43
C SER A 764 -53.50 -51.96 -7.83
N HIS A 765 -54.43 -52.52 -8.60
CA HIS A 765 -55.28 -53.62 -8.14
C HIS A 765 -55.62 -54.59 -9.28
N VAL A 766 -55.92 -55.83 -8.90
CA VAL A 766 -56.49 -56.86 -9.77
C VAL A 766 -57.69 -57.53 -9.09
N GLU A 767 -58.65 -57.98 -9.89
CA GLU A 767 -59.87 -58.62 -9.40
C GLU A 767 -59.93 -60.10 -9.84
N VAL A 768 -60.24 -60.99 -8.90
CA VAL A 768 -60.40 -62.43 -9.16
C VAL A 768 -61.86 -62.81 -8.98
N TYR A 769 -62.50 -63.23 -10.07
CA TYR A 769 -63.91 -63.58 -10.10
C TYR A 769 -64.15 -65.02 -9.64
N PRO A 770 -65.17 -65.26 -8.79
CA PRO A 770 -65.47 -66.60 -8.30
C PRO A 770 -65.87 -67.55 -9.43
N GLN A 771 -65.43 -68.79 -9.34
CA GLN A 771 -65.78 -69.82 -10.31
C GLN A 771 -67.26 -70.24 -10.15
N ALA A 772 -67.94 -70.50 -11.27
CA ALA A 772 -69.24 -71.18 -11.24
C ALA A 772 -69.07 -72.64 -10.79
N ASN A 773 -70.04 -73.17 -10.04
CA ASN A 773 -70.11 -74.59 -9.69
C ASN A 773 -71.33 -75.26 -10.37
N ALA A 774 -71.05 -76.16 -11.32
CA ALA A 774 -72.04 -76.86 -12.11
C ALA A 774 -72.68 -78.07 -11.41
N GLY A 775 -72.40 -78.30 -10.12
CA GLY A 775 -73.04 -79.35 -9.34
C GLY A 775 -74.56 -79.16 -9.24
N PHE A 776 -75.30 -80.27 -9.23
CA PHE A 776 -76.76 -80.26 -9.14
C PHE A 776 -77.31 -81.46 -8.38
N SER A 777 -78.56 -81.32 -7.93
CA SER A 777 -79.37 -82.35 -7.29
C SER A 777 -80.46 -82.87 -8.24
N VAL A 778 -80.95 -84.08 -7.98
CA VAL A 778 -81.99 -84.77 -8.76
C VAL A 778 -83.12 -85.22 -7.82
N SER A 779 -84.36 -85.05 -8.27
CA SER A 779 -85.58 -85.44 -7.57
C SER A 779 -86.47 -86.32 -8.47
N ASN A 780 -87.26 -87.22 -7.88
CA ASN A 780 -88.14 -88.15 -8.59
C ASN A 780 -89.57 -88.10 -8.00
N PRO A 781 -90.45 -87.19 -8.46
CA PRO A 781 -91.84 -87.10 -7.99
C PRO A 781 -92.80 -88.15 -8.59
N ASN A 782 -92.44 -88.87 -9.65
CA ASN A 782 -93.30 -89.84 -10.34
C ASN A 782 -92.41 -90.80 -11.14
N PRO A 783 -92.65 -92.14 -11.16
CA PRO A 783 -91.77 -93.14 -11.78
C PRO A 783 -91.25 -92.90 -13.22
N ALA A 784 -91.78 -91.95 -13.99
CA ALA A 784 -91.23 -91.53 -15.30
C ALA A 784 -90.71 -90.07 -15.36
N VAL A 785 -90.83 -89.27 -14.29
CA VAL A 785 -90.61 -87.81 -14.27
C VAL A 785 -89.58 -87.41 -13.22
N TYR A 786 -88.58 -86.61 -13.60
CA TYR A 786 -87.48 -86.18 -12.75
C TYR A 786 -87.29 -84.66 -12.76
N GLY A 787 -86.86 -84.08 -11.64
CA GLY A 787 -86.62 -82.64 -11.49
C GLY A 787 -85.19 -82.33 -11.07
N PHE A 788 -84.59 -81.30 -11.66
CA PHE A 788 -83.17 -80.97 -11.48
C PHE A 788 -82.99 -79.56 -10.89
N GLU A 789 -82.04 -79.41 -9.95
CA GLU A 789 -81.76 -78.13 -9.28
C GLU A 789 -80.25 -77.93 -9.05
N PRO A 790 -79.64 -76.84 -9.53
CA PRO A 790 -78.22 -76.51 -9.30
C PRO A 790 -77.94 -76.24 -7.82
N LEU A 791 -76.73 -76.56 -7.37
CA LEU A 791 -76.27 -76.30 -6.01
C LEU A 791 -75.76 -74.86 -5.82
N ASP A 792 -75.27 -74.23 -6.90
CA ASP A 792 -74.77 -72.86 -6.90
C ASP A 792 -75.89 -71.86 -7.18
N THR A 793 -75.99 -70.83 -6.33
CA THR A 793 -76.97 -69.74 -6.46
C THR A 793 -76.56 -68.69 -7.47
N ASN A 794 -75.26 -68.51 -7.70
CA ASN A 794 -74.64 -67.36 -8.39
C ASN A 794 -74.49 -67.56 -9.91
N LEU A 795 -75.09 -68.65 -10.42
CA LEU A 795 -75.11 -69.01 -11.83
C LEU A 795 -75.99 -68.04 -12.65
N PHE A 796 -75.45 -67.57 -13.77
CA PHE A 796 -76.12 -66.66 -14.71
C PHE A 796 -76.74 -67.42 -15.88
N TYR A 797 -76.01 -68.38 -16.47
CA TYR A 797 -76.46 -69.21 -17.58
C TYR A 797 -76.72 -70.66 -17.16
N TYR A 798 -77.71 -71.32 -17.77
CA TYR A 798 -78.01 -72.74 -17.52
C TYR A 798 -78.18 -73.45 -18.85
N LEU A 799 -77.47 -74.56 -19.05
CA LEU A 799 -77.69 -75.51 -20.15
C LEU A 799 -77.71 -76.93 -19.61
N TRP A 800 -78.91 -77.50 -19.57
CA TRP A 800 -79.15 -78.90 -19.26
C TRP A 800 -79.19 -79.76 -20.52
N ARG A 801 -78.72 -81.00 -20.41
CA ARG A 801 -78.93 -82.07 -21.39
C ARG A 801 -79.34 -83.31 -20.63
N PHE A 802 -80.42 -83.98 -21.01
CA PHE A 802 -81.00 -85.06 -20.19
C PHE A 802 -80.53 -86.48 -20.57
N GLY A 803 -79.79 -86.62 -21.67
CA GLY A 803 -79.12 -87.87 -22.06
C GLY A 803 -79.92 -88.79 -22.98
N ASP A 804 -81.18 -88.46 -23.26
CA ASP A 804 -82.06 -89.11 -24.24
C ASP A 804 -82.14 -88.35 -25.59
N GLY A 805 -81.76 -87.08 -25.58
CA GLY A 805 -81.77 -86.17 -26.74
C GLY A 805 -82.21 -84.75 -26.36
N ASP A 806 -82.99 -84.61 -25.29
CA ASP A 806 -83.57 -83.34 -24.88
C ASP A 806 -82.63 -82.47 -24.02
N SER A 807 -82.98 -81.19 -23.93
CA SER A 807 -82.19 -80.15 -23.26
C SER A 807 -83.08 -79.05 -22.69
N SER A 808 -82.55 -78.22 -21.78
CA SER A 808 -83.28 -77.08 -21.22
C SER A 808 -82.36 -75.94 -20.80
N PHE A 809 -82.90 -74.72 -20.79
CA PHE A 809 -82.21 -73.51 -20.30
C PHE A 809 -82.85 -72.96 -18.99
N LEU A 810 -83.79 -73.70 -18.40
CA LEU A 810 -84.45 -73.30 -17.16
C LEU A 810 -83.53 -73.50 -15.95
N LYS A 811 -83.59 -72.62 -14.94
CA LYS A 811 -82.83 -72.78 -13.69
C LYS A 811 -83.19 -74.07 -12.93
N LYS A 812 -84.44 -74.54 -13.04
CA LYS A 812 -84.94 -75.81 -12.44
C LYS A 812 -85.89 -76.53 -13.40
N PRO A 813 -85.40 -77.40 -14.31
CA PRO A 813 -86.27 -78.11 -15.24
C PRO A 813 -86.87 -79.38 -14.64
N MET A 814 -88.05 -79.76 -15.16
CA MET A 814 -88.63 -81.10 -15.02
C MET A 814 -88.51 -81.82 -16.37
N HIS A 815 -88.18 -83.10 -16.37
CA HIS A 815 -88.06 -83.92 -17.58
C HIS A 815 -88.80 -85.26 -17.44
N THR A 816 -89.25 -85.86 -18.55
CA THR A 816 -90.06 -87.11 -18.55
C THR A 816 -89.53 -88.13 -19.56
N TYR A 817 -88.97 -89.23 -19.07
CA TYR A 817 -88.41 -90.29 -19.92
C TYR A 817 -89.51 -91.21 -20.45
N GLN A 818 -89.54 -91.42 -21.77
CA GLN A 818 -90.56 -92.23 -22.46
C GLN A 818 -90.25 -93.74 -22.46
N SER A 819 -89.06 -94.15 -22.01
CA SER A 819 -88.57 -95.53 -22.09
C SER A 819 -87.69 -95.91 -20.90
N ASN A 820 -87.68 -97.18 -20.54
CA ASN A 820 -86.79 -97.76 -19.53
C ASN A 820 -85.34 -97.65 -20.04
N GLY A 821 -84.43 -97.12 -19.23
CA GLY A 821 -83.04 -96.86 -19.64
C GLY A 821 -82.19 -96.28 -18.50
N SER A 822 -80.96 -95.88 -18.83
CA SER A 822 -80.06 -95.12 -17.93
C SER A 822 -79.50 -93.92 -18.68
N TYR A 823 -79.82 -92.70 -18.23
CA TYR A 823 -79.62 -91.48 -19.01
C TYR A 823 -78.59 -90.52 -18.37
N PRO A 824 -77.51 -90.12 -19.09
CA PRO A 824 -76.52 -89.18 -18.59
C PRO A 824 -77.02 -87.73 -18.66
N VAL A 825 -77.37 -87.17 -17.51
CA VAL A 825 -77.77 -85.76 -17.36
C VAL A 825 -76.53 -84.89 -17.16
N GLN A 826 -76.44 -83.77 -17.87
CA GLN A 826 -75.36 -82.80 -17.79
C GLN A 826 -75.90 -81.39 -17.54
N LEU A 827 -75.22 -80.62 -16.67
CA LEU A 827 -75.37 -79.17 -16.54
C LEU A 827 -74.07 -78.49 -17.01
N LYS A 828 -74.18 -77.48 -17.87
CA LYS A 828 -73.13 -76.50 -18.16
C LYS A 828 -73.63 -75.10 -17.78
N THR A 829 -72.78 -74.30 -17.15
CA THR A 829 -73.16 -73.03 -16.51
C THR A 829 -72.00 -72.01 -16.52
N ASN A 830 -72.29 -70.75 -16.21
CA ASN A 830 -71.28 -69.73 -15.88
C ASN A 830 -71.81 -68.68 -14.88
N THR A 831 -70.91 -67.88 -14.30
CA THR A 831 -71.25 -66.66 -13.55
C THR A 831 -71.49 -65.48 -14.51
N GLU A 832 -72.01 -64.36 -14.00
CA GLU A 832 -72.19 -63.11 -14.77
C GLU A 832 -70.88 -62.62 -15.42
N LYS A 833 -69.73 -62.94 -14.81
CA LYS A 833 -68.38 -62.62 -15.31
C LYS A 833 -67.83 -63.68 -16.28
N ASN A 834 -68.70 -64.57 -16.79
CA ASN A 834 -68.42 -65.67 -17.71
C ASN A 834 -67.52 -66.81 -17.19
N CYS A 835 -67.13 -66.83 -15.92
CA CYS A 835 -66.40 -67.96 -15.32
C CYS A 835 -67.28 -69.22 -15.35
N ALA A 836 -66.86 -70.24 -16.10
CA ALA A 836 -67.73 -71.33 -16.55
C ALA A 836 -67.32 -72.72 -16.02
N ASP A 837 -68.31 -73.60 -15.87
CA ASP A 837 -68.12 -74.99 -15.39
C ASP A 837 -69.16 -75.96 -16.01
N SER A 838 -68.92 -77.28 -15.90
CA SER A 838 -69.86 -78.33 -16.32
C SER A 838 -69.70 -79.66 -15.56
N SER A 839 -70.82 -80.25 -15.13
CA SER A 839 -70.89 -81.51 -14.36
C SER A 839 -71.96 -82.49 -14.92
N SER A 840 -71.97 -83.77 -14.52
CA SER A 840 -72.87 -84.81 -15.08
C SER A 840 -73.17 -86.00 -14.14
N THR A 841 -74.35 -86.65 -14.27
CA THR A 841 -74.84 -87.81 -13.45
C THR A 841 -75.88 -88.69 -14.19
N PHE A 842 -76.50 -89.73 -13.59
CA PHE A 842 -77.35 -90.76 -14.27
C PHE A 842 -78.74 -91.08 -13.61
N VAL A 843 -79.75 -91.60 -14.37
CA VAL A 843 -81.20 -91.79 -13.98
C VAL A 843 -81.96 -92.95 -14.75
N GLY A 844 -83.00 -93.68 -14.21
CA GLY A 844 -83.78 -94.79 -14.90
C GLY A 844 -85.17 -95.32 -14.31
N VAL A 845 -86.00 -96.14 -15.04
CA VAL A 845 -87.53 -96.29 -15.03
C VAL A 845 -88.17 -97.71 -15.43
N GLU A 846 -89.41 -98.18 -14.99
CA GLU A 846 -90.19 -99.49 -15.35
C GLU A 846 -91.80 -99.59 -15.11
N SER A 847 -92.60 -100.65 -15.54
CA SER A 847 -94.13 -100.88 -15.32
C SER A 847 -94.83 -102.33 -15.59
N VAL A 848 -96.17 -102.62 -15.32
CA VAL A 848 -96.90 -104.00 -15.29
C VAL A 848 -98.50 -104.11 -15.49
N GLY A 849 -99.16 -105.24 -15.96
CA GLY A 849 -100.58 -105.71 -15.57
C GLY A 849 -101.56 -106.68 -16.40
N LEU A 850 -102.28 -107.66 -15.74
CA LEU A 850 -103.68 -108.31 -15.88
C LEU A 850 -104.26 -109.00 -17.21
N SER A 851 -105.38 -109.78 -17.36
CA SER A 851 -106.35 -110.70 -16.58
C SER A 851 -107.36 -111.55 -17.50
N ALA A 852 -108.38 -112.36 -17.00
CA ALA A 852 -109.34 -113.25 -17.79
C ALA A 852 -110.80 -113.56 -17.19
N LEU A 853 -111.68 -114.38 -17.84
CA LEU A 853 -113.19 -114.46 -17.67
C LEU A 853 -113.85 -115.90 -17.74
N SER A 854 -115.06 -116.14 -17.15
CA SER A 854 -115.81 -117.45 -17.14
C SER A 854 -117.36 -117.35 -17.10
N TRP A 855 -118.11 -118.44 -17.43
CA TRP A 855 -119.60 -118.54 -17.29
C TRP A 855 -120.11 -120.00 -17.14
N GLU A 856 -121.21 -120.21 -16.41
CA GLU A 856 -121.82 -121.54 -16.09
C GLU A 856 -120.85 -122.67 -15.67
N GLY A 857 -119.72 -122.32 -15.05
CA GLY A 857 -118.68 -123.27 -14.63
C GLY A 857 -117.77 -123.74 -15.76
N ILE A 858 -118.04 -123.35 -17.01
CA ILE A 858 -117.20 -123.64 -18.17
C ILE A 858 -116.19 -122.51 -18.35
N GLU A 859 -114.91 -122.83 -18.20
CA GLU A 859 -113.81 -121.89 -18.43
C GLU A 859 -113.21 -122.09 -19.82
N VAL A 860 -112.89 -120.98 -20.48
CA VAL A 860 -112.31 -120.96 -21.84
C VAL A 860 -111.09 -120.06 -21.84
N PHE A 861 -109.90 -120.67 -21.87
CA PHE A 861 -108.63 -119.96 -21.71
C PHE A 861 -107.54 -120.44 -22.70
N PRO A 862 -106.67 -119.56 -23.20
CA PRO A 862 -106.79 -118.10 -23.17
C PRO A 862 -107.90 -117.62 -24.12
N ASN A 863 -108.53 -116.48 -23.84
CA ASN A 863 -109.52 -115.87 -24.72
C ASN A 863 -109.41 -114.34 -24.61
N PRO A 864 -108.85 -113.62 -25.60
CA PRO A 864 -108.46 -114.10 -26.94
C PRO A 864 -107.32 -115.13 -26.99
N SER A 865 -107.22 -115.84 -28.12
CA SER A 865 -106.14 -116.79 -28.43
C SER A 865 -105.65 -116.65 -29.88
N LYS A 866 -104.63 -117.44 -30.26
CA LYS A 866 -104.16 -117.65 -31.65
C LYS A 866 -104.75 -118.90 -32.31
N GLY A 867 -105.85 -119.43 -31.78
CA GLY A 867 -106.62 -120.54 -32.35
C GLY A 867 -106.77 -121.75 -31.42
N ASP A 868 -105.90 -121.88 -30.42
CA ASP A 868 -105.97 -122.92 -29.39
C ASP A 868 -106.73 -122.43 -28.15
N PHE A 869 -107.82 -123.10 -27.79
CA PHE A 869 -108.54 -122.87 -26.53
C PHE A 869 -108.56 -124.14 -25.69
N GLN A 870 -108.26 -124.04 -24.41
CA GLN A 870 -108.63 -125.09 -23.46
C GLN A 870 -110.02 -124.80 -22.91
N LEU A 871 -110.90 -125.79 -23.02
CA LEU A 871 -112.23 -125.82 -22.41
C LEU A 871 -112.13 -126.67 -21.14
N SER A 872 -112.64 -126.17 -20.02
CA SER A 872 -112.62 -126.86 -18.72
C SER A 872 -114.01 -126.79 -18.08
N GLY A 873 -114.46 -127.87 -17.43
CA GLY A 873 -115.80 -127.97 -16.83
C GLY A 873 -116.84 -128.71 -17.71
N LEU A 874 -116.40 -129.44 -18.74
CA LEU A 874 -117.27 -130.17 -19.68
C LEU A 874 -117.39 -131.65 -19.29
N SER A 875 -118.26 -131.97 -18.34
CA SER A 875 -118.56 -133.35 -17.94
C SER A 875 -119.34 -134.16 -19.00
N ASP A 876 -119.46 -135.47 -18.81
CA ASP A 876 -120.12 -136.42 -19.74
C ASP A 876 -121.58 -136.07 -20.12
N SER A 877 -122.25 -135.18 -19.37
CA SER A 877 -123.58 -134.68 -19.71
C SER A 877 -123.58 -133.68 -20.88
N TRP A 878 -122.44 -133.08 -21.18
CA TRP A 878 -122.25 -132.04 -22.20
C TRP A 878 -121.76 -132.58 -23.54
N LYS A 879 -122.39 -132.09 -24.61
CA LYS A 879 -121.97 -132.34 -26.00
C LYS A 879 -121.65 -131.03 -26.69
N ILE A 880 -120.53 -131.02 -27.39
CA ILE A 880 -120.17 -129.96 -28.33
C ILE A 880 -120.94 -130.26 -29.62
N LEU A 881 -121.83 -129.35 -30.02
CA LEU A 881 -122.67 -129.52 -31.21
C LEU A 881 -121.92 -129.08 -32.47
N SER A 882 -121.53 -127.81 -32.51
CA SER A 882 -120.69 -127.25 -33.57
C SER A 882 -120.06 -125.91 -33.14
N VAL A 883 -119.14 -125.40 -33.95
CA VAL A 883 -118.67 -124.01 -33.88
C VAL A 883 -119.18 -123.26 -35.11
N THR A 884 -119.81 -122.11 -34.94
CA THR A 884 -120.17 -121.22 -36.05
C THR A 884 -119.33 -119.96 -36.08
N ASN A 885 -119.18 -119.36 -37.26
CA ASN A 885 -118.75 -117.97 -37.37
C ASN A 885 -119.89 -117.01 -36.93
N ASN A 886 -119.62 -115.71 -36.97
CA ASN A 886 -120.61 -114.65 -36.69
C ASN A 886 -121.75 -114.53 -37.72
N LEU A 887 -121.74 -115.32 -38.81
CA LEU A 887 -122.83 -115.43 -39.78
C LEU A 887 -123.69 -116.69 -39.56
N GLY A 888 -123.44 -117.45 -38.49
CA GLY A 888 -124.15 -118.69 -38.19
C GLY A 888 -123.77 -119.87 -39.08
N GLN A 889 -122.71 -119.75 -39.89
CA GLN A 889 -122.20 -120.85 -40.72
C GLN A 889 -121.27 -121.71 -39.88
N GLU A 890 -121.43 -123.03 -39.94
CA GLU A 890 -120.54 -123.97 -39.25
C GLU A 890 -119.12 -123.91 -39.83
N VAL A 891 -118.14 -123.99 -38.93
CA VAL A 891 -116.70 -123.92 -39.21
C VAL A 891 -116.09 -125.24 -38.74
N PRO A 892 -115.26 -125.93 -39.55
CA PRO A 892 -114.57 -127.12 -39.07
C PRO A 892 -113.60 -126.75 -37.94
N PHE A 893 -113.67 -127.51 -36.86
CA PHE A 893 -112.83 -127.41 -35.66
C PHE A 893 -112.28 -128.80 -35.34
N GLU A 894 -111.12 -128.85 -34.69
CA GLU A 894 -110.55 -130.10 -34.17
C GLU A 894 -110.67 -130.12 -32.64
N ILE A 895 -110.92 -131.31 -32.07
CA ILE A 895 -111.01 -131.52 -30.63
C ILE A 895 -110.10 -132.64 -30.19
N GLU A 896 -109.34 -132.36 -29.13
CA GLU A 896 -108.53 -133.32 -28.40
C GLU A 896 -109.07 -133.42 -26.97
N GLU A 897 -109.41 -134.62 -26.51
CA GLU A 897 -109.85 -134.83 -25.12
C GLU A 897 -108.63 -134.88 -24.21
N LEU A 898 -108.53 -133.92 -23.27
CA LEU A 898 -107.43 -133.84 -22.31
C LEU A 898 -107.76 -134.59 -21.02
N SER A 899 -109.04 -134.62 -20.64
CA SER A 899 -109.59 -135.41 -19.54
C SER A 899 -111.11 -135.60 -19.72
N MET A 900 -111.75 -136.33 -18.81
CA MET A 900 -113.22 -136.46 -18.77
C MET A 900 -113.98 -135.14 -18.52
N GLU A 901 -113.28 -134.05 -18.14
CA GLU A 901 -113.89 -132.73 -17.88
C GLU A 901 -113.21 -131.58 -18.64
N SER A 902 -112.19 -131.85 -19.46
CA SER A 902 -111.46 -130.82 -20.20
C SER A 902 -111.07 -131.28 -21.61
N LYS A 903 -111.27 -130.40 -22.59
CA LYS A 903 -111.06 -130.67 -24.01
C LYS A 903 -110.36 -129.47 -24.64
N LYS A 904 -109.37 -129.72 -25.50
CA LYS A 904 -108.75 -128.67 -26.32
C LYS A 904 -109.58 -128.49 -27.59
N LEU A 905 -109.89 -127.25 -27.93
CA LEU A 905 -110.56 -126.87 -29.18
C LEU A 905 -109.56 -126.08 -30.04
N HIS A 906 -109.31 -126.56 -31.27
CA HIS A 906 -108.47 -125.86 -32.23
C HIS A 906 -109.31 -125.26 -33.38
N LEU A 907 -109.06 -123.98 -33.65
CA LEU A 907 -109.65 -123.21 -34.76
C LEU A 907 -108.55 -122.60 -35.64
N ASN A 908 -108.42 -123.10 -36.86
CA ASN A 908 -107.39 -122.68 -37.82
C ASN A 908 -107.71 -121.38 -38.60
N LYS A 909 -108.63 -120.55 -38.09
CA LYS A 909 -109.06 -119.28 -38.70
C LYS A 909 -109.14 -118.18 -37.66
N THR A 910 -108.69 -116.98 -38.03
CA THR A 910 -108.82 -115.77 -37.23
C THR A 910 -110.24 -115.20 -37.36
N GLY A 911 -110.72 -114.50 -36.31
CA GLY A 911 -112.06 -113.93 -36.25
C GLY A 911 -112.81 -114.20 -34.94
N ILE A 912 -114.11 -113.93 -34.96
CA ILE A 912 -115.03 -114.18 -33.84
C ILE A 912 -115.90 -115.40 -34.18
N PHE A 913 -115.90 -116.38 -33.28
CA PHE A 913 -116.64 -117.62 -33.40
C PHE A 913 -117.53 -117.85 -32.18
N PHE A 914 -118.51 -118.73 -32.33
CA PHE A 914 -119.42 -119.14 -31.27
C PHE A 914 -119.41 -120.66 -31.18
N LEU A 915 -118.97 -121.17 -30.03
CA LEU A 915 -118.95 -122.59 -29.68
C LEU A 915 -120.30 -122.97 -29.09
N HIS A 916 -121.04 -123.87 -29.74
CA HIS A 916 -122.36 -124.31 -29.32
C HIS A 916 -122.27 -125.61 -28.53
N LEU A 917 -122.76 -125.55 -27.29
CA LEU A 917 -122.68 -126.60 -26.28
C LEU A 917 -124.11 -126.98 -25.86
N GLN A 918 -124.38 -128.26 -25.60
CA GLN A 918 -125.67 -128.69 -25.08
C GLN A 918 -125.50 -129.76 -24.01
N GLU A 919 -126.08 -129.52 -22.83
CA GLU A 919 -126.28 -130.56 -21.82
C GLU A 919 -127.53 -131.40 -22.15
N ASN A 920 -127.50 -132.70 -21.85
CA ASN A 920 -128.61 -133.61 -22.12
C ASN A 920 -129.98 -133.06 -21.64
N ASN A 921 -130.91 -132.90 -22.60
CA ASN A 921 -132.27 -132.36 -22.43
C ASN A 921 -132.39 -130.85 -22.10
N GLN A 922 -131.31 -130.06 -22.17
CA GLN A 922 -131.36 -128.59 -22.06
C GLN A 922 -131.27 -127.92 -23.45
N PRO A 923 -131.62 -126.62 -23.59
CA PRO A 923 -131.33 -125.83 -24.78
C PRO A 923 -129.81 -125.67 -25.01
N PRO A 924 -129.34 -125.54 -26.26
CA PRO A 924 -127.94 -125.20 -26.52
C PRO A 924 -127.55 -123.79 -26.03
N VAL A 925 -126.33 -123.65 -25.53
CA VAL A 925 -125.70 -122.37 -25.14
C VAL A 925 -124.49 -122.08 -26.03
N SER A 926 -124.16 -120.79 -26.22
CA SER A 926 -123.14 -120.34 -27.18
C SER A 926 -122.04 -119.52 -26.50
N VAL A 927 -120.81 -120.03 -26.47
CA VAL A 927 -119.65 -119.33 -25.89
C VAL A 927 -118.86 -118.60 -26.97
N LYS A 928 -118.57 -117.30 -26.77
CA LYS A 928 -117.84 -116.47 -27.73
C LYS A 928 -116.33 -116.70 -27.64
N LEU A 929 -115.72 -117.05 -28.78
CA LEU A 929 -114.29 -117.22 -28.96
C LEU A 929 -113.72 -116.08 -29.80
N ILE A 930 -112.53 -115.58 -29.44
CA ILE A 930 -111.79 -114.56 -30.21
C ILE A 930 -110.44 -115.14 -30.63
N VAL A 931 -110.23 -115.30 -31.94
CA VAL A 931 -108.95 -115.72 -32.53
C VAL A 931 -108.31 -114.52 -33.24
N HIS A 932 -107.09 -114.17 -32.84
CA HIS A 932 -106.26 -113.12 -33.44
C HIS A 932 -105.27 -113.65 -34.46
#